data_AF-A0A9P5LGB4-F1
#
_entry.id   AF-A0A9P5LGB4-F1
#
_cell.length_a   1.000
_cell.length_b   1.000
_cell.length_c   1.000
_cell.angle_alpha   90.00
_cell.angle_beta   90.00
_cell.angle_gamma   90.00
#
_symmetry.space_group_name_H-M   'P 1'
#
loop_
_entity.id
_entity.type
_entity.pdbx_description
1 polymer ?
#
loop_
_entity_poly.entity_id
_entity_poly.type
_entity_poly.pdbx_seq_one_letter_code
_entity_poly.pdbx_strand_id
1 'polypeptide(L)'
;MASLADKYGPEVQKVPADTPIEDILYLLKRDGGIFIKSLVSDADLDETYSECRNRLESDVEWDGSFFPKETQRAPAMLALSPSYAKTQVMNPVYQAVINHFLTTRSWFWWGDERKESVSKPYVHSCTAMRIGPGGKAQPLHRDDYISHNIHEQVDEWDDERDVNRETAIGLFVAGCKVTKENGGTQFIPRSHLWGTKQGPPKVEDCIFAEMDKGDAFIMLASAYHGGGNNVTKDEHRLVYATFAIRGFLRQEENQFLAVPREVAIKYDHPTQAFMGYSMSDPACGYVEQDAAALAYLLPAHGLRSDSIIDIGWNYFPPTSSKHTFKCAWVAVIFTSAAISDTAQQGNNDSRDHVGQGPDCPTQRSVTVRLLQTPMRRGLFPTWKLQVYVMPSISRRQTPKRLSTDRASLGPDPACGTCRKKCRKCDRKRPICDRCRTKGLHCEGYPPRFQFCEMVTVSDPGSSSSRPRGDSNAQSPTRSIPAPDQSRSGAAVADAFMTASVETPSLEPSFSPGEFSLDATGLSLSSPPSPISPSPPLASPPHGPTTPLTGSPDLDHDLLTNQILIIHFDRKLSKHLTIHTEGTENPFRDHVLPLAYQHQGVLHALLGFSACHMHLSGTDESQYFVTTALRYRVSALRSLGSLLLKEEIEGLSSSEEEFVLAMVLLLVFHDICETGISSHGAHLTGVAFLCGRLACPPDFSTRSRASMFFISALAWLDMLRGFSGAEKLAYSDEVRKCVRDHGSLSLHTLVGCPPGIFHRIGQVLEAGKKYLNEGLPLDQFQVILDNAEKFLRGWDPDQAVYPTGHPEWKHLAEAYRHACLLRVLRFPNPFELSCDDERIKASVGAILDVCAAVPRDSVFYKRLLFPLFLAGADTSSSHQTHYTSWCVGEIKHATGFQHPAMTEMLTKVWEERRANPNGWSNVPWMEFSPAELEKSTALAHVPRCEEYEKMISGMLYNSFVPELDNARFKARAWAHKYNHYFPDGPDETPATLASKRLEMLRERLGHIADEEAYIEPPFNIDYGCNISIGKRFYSNFQLTILDVALVTIGDRVMFGPNVMITTATHEVEVASRRENIEFGKPVSIGDDCWIGGAVVILPGVTIGEGCTIGASSVVTRDIPAWSVAVGSPARVIKKVTPLDKVEG
;
A
#
# COMPACT_ATOMS: atom_id res chain seq x y z
N MET A 1 71.25 -15.62 5.96
CA MET A 1 70.14 -16.11 5.11
C MET A 1 70.31 -15.47 3.74
N ALA A 2 69.85 -16.11 2.66
CA ALA A 2 69.69 -15.40 1.39
C ALA A 2 68.55 -14.37 1.53
N SER A 3 68.57 -13.29 0.76
CA SER A 3 67.45 -12.34 0.75
C SER A 3 66.24 -12.94 0.01
N LEU A 4 65.04 -12.37 0.22
CA LEU A 4 63.86 -12.82 -0.53
C LEU A 4 63.96 -12.53 -2.04
N ALA A 5 64.79 -11.55 -2.43
CA ALA A 5 65.13 -11.31 -3.84
C ALA A 5 65.95 -12.47 -4.43
N ASP A 6 66.95 -12.97 -3.69
CA ASP A 6 67.78 -14.12 -4.11
C ASP A 6 66.97 -15.43 -4.18
N LYS A 7 65.90 -15.55 -3.37
CA LYS A 7 65.06 -16.74 -3.25
C LYS A 7 64.09 -16.93 -4.43
N TYR A 8 63.64 -15.85 -5.06
CA TYR A 8 62.48 -15.86 -5.96
C TYR A 8 62.71 -15.33 -7.38
N GLY A 9 63.93 -14.89 -7.75
CA GLY A 9 64.20 -14.41 -9.11
C GLY A 9 63.43 -13.12 -9.48
N PRO A 10 63.64 -12.55 -10.69
CA PRO A 10 63.00 -11.30 -11.12
C PRO A 10 61.56 -11.43 -11.64
N GLU A 11 61.08 -12.65 -11.92
CA GLU A 11 59.77 -12.89 -12.55
C GLU A 11 58.62 -13.13 -11.54
N VAL A 12 57.38 -12.91 -12.01
CA VAL A 12 56.16 -13.10 -11.20
C VAL A 12 55.98 -14.58 -10.87
N GLN A 13 55.94 -14.89 -9.57
CA GLN A 13 56.04 -16.26 -9.06
C GLN A 13 54.71 -17.03 -9.07
N LYS A 14 54.81 -18.36 -9.19
CA LYS A 14 53.73 -19.32 -8.96
C LYS A 14 54.06 -20.22 -7.76
N VAL A 15 53.55 -19.86 -6.58
CA VAL A 15 53.94 -20.46 -5.30
C VAL A 15 52.84 -21.39 -4.73
N PRO A 16 53.16 -22.42 -3.93
CA PRO A 16 52.17 -23.24 -3.22
C PRO A 16 51.30 -22.46 -2.22
N ALA A 17 50.09 -22.95 -1.92
CA ALA A 17 49.19 -22.34 -0.93
C ALA A 17 49.69 -22.38 0.53
N ASP A 18 50.68 -23.21 0.86
CA ASP A 18 51.38 -23.27 2.16
C ASP A 18 52.65 -22.39 2.22
N THR A 19 52.88 -21.55 1.21
CA THR A 19 53.98 -20.58 1.20
C THR A 19 53.83 -19.57 2.35
N PRO A 20 54.91 -19.23 3.08
CA PRO A 20 54.87 -18.23 4.15
C PRO A 20 54.28 -16.90 3.70
N ILE A 21 53.43 -16.29 4.54
CA ILE A 21 52.69 -15.07 4.18
C ILE A 21 53.63 -13.88 3.94
N GLU A 22 54.76 -13.82 4.62
CA GLU A 22 55.80 -12.82 4.42
C GLU A 22 56.41 -12.87 3.01
N ASP A 23 56.54 -14.06 2.41
CA ASP A 23 57.00 -14.23 1.03
C ASP A 23 55.94 -13.74 0.03
N ILE A 24 54.67 -14.09 0.27
CA ILE A 24 53.51 -13.68 -0.55
C ILE A 24 53.36 -12.15 -0.52
N LEU A 25 53.47 -11.52 0.66
CA LEU A 25 53.41 -10.07 0.82
C LEU A 25 54.61 -9.37 0.17
N TYR A 26 55.82 -9.93 0.29
CA TYR A 26 57.02 -9.42 -0.41
C TYR A 26 56.83 -9.42 -1.93
N LEU A 27 56.35 -10.53 -2.49
CA LEU A 27 56.11 -10.68 -3.92
C LEU A 27 55.01 -9.75 -4.43
N LEU A 28 53.90 -9.60 -3.69
CA LEU A 28 52.85 -8.63 -4.04
C LEU A 28 53.36 -7.19 -4.05
N LYS A 29 54.16 -6.78 -3.05
CA LYS A 29 54.78 -5.43 -3.00
C LYS A 29 55.74 -5.19 -4.17
N ARG A 30 56.49 -6.22 -4.57
CA ARG A 30 57.46 -6.16 -5.67
C ARG A 30 56.81 -6.13 -7.04
N ASP A 31 55.82 -7.01 -7.28
CA ASP A 31 55.33 -7.38 -8.61
C ASP A 31 53.89 -6.92 -8.90
N GLY A 32 53.10 -6.58 -7.88
CA GLY A 32 51.70 -6.16 -8.00
C GLY A 32 50.69 -7.31 -8.13
N GLY A 33 51.18 -8.55 -8.25
CA GLY A 33 50.36 -9.75 -8.36
C GLY A 33 51.18 -11.02 -8.13
N ILE A 34 50.52 -12.12 -7.76
CA ILE A 34 51.13 -13.43 -7.48
C ILE A 34 50.16 -14.57 -7.81
N PHE A 35 50.68 -15.70 -8.30
CA PHE A 35 49.89 -16.91 -8.49
C PHE A 35 50.08 -17.86 -7.30
N ILE A 36 48.97 -18.32 -6.72
CA ILE A 36 48.93 -19.32 -5.65
C ILE A 36 48.38 -20.63 -6.21
N LYS A 37 49.15 -21.71 -6.11
CA LYS A 37 48.76 -23.03 -6.63
C LYS A 37 47.82 -23.77 -5.70
N SER A 38 46.79 -24.38 -6.27
CA SER A 38 45.81 -25.23 -5.58
C SER A 38 45.23 -24.58 -4.32
N LEU A 39 44.87 -23.30 -4.40
CA LEU A 39 44.31 -22.50 -3.29
C LEU A 39 42.90 -22.97 -2.88
N VAL A 40 42.15 -23.56 -3.83
CA VAL A 40 40.83 -24.16 -3.62
C VAL A 40 40.83 -25.55 -4.26
N SER A 41 40.11 -26.52 -3.67
CA SER A 41 40.06 -27.87 -4.25
C SER A 41 39.13 -27.94 -5.47
N ASP A 42 39.41 -28.88 -6.38
CA ASP A 42 38.55 -29.16 -7.52
C ASP A 42 37.11 -29.47 -7.13
N ALA A 43 36.91 -30.13 -5.97
CA ALA A 43 35.60 -30.51 -5.46
C ALA A 43 34.80 -29.31 -4.93
N ASP A 44 35.41 -28.44 -4.12
CA ASP A 44 34.76 -27.19 -3.66
C ASP A 44 34.40 -26.29 -4.87
N LEU A 45 35.21 -26.32 -5.95
CA LEU A 45 34.92 -25.60 -7.20
C LEU A 45 33.79 -26.21 -8.04
N ASP A 46 33.66 -27.53 -8.08
CA ASP A 46 32.54 -28.19 -8.76
C ASP A 46 31.22 -28.00 -8.00
N GLU A 47 31.27 -27.99 -6.67
CA GLU A 47 30.14 -27.65 -5.81
C GLU A 47 29.74 -26.17 -6.02
N THR A 48 30.70 -25.24 -5.91
CA THR A 48 30.51 -23.81 -6.22
C THR A 48 29.91 -23.58 -7.60
N TYR A 49 30.40 -24.29 -8.63
CA TYR A 49 29.86 -24.21 -9.98
C TYR A 49 28.43 -24.74 -10.05
N SER A 50 28.10 -25.83 -9.35
CA SER A 50 26.74 -26.37 -9.32
C SER A 50 25.73 -25.40 -8.68
N GLU A 51 26.15 -24.67 -7.65
CA GLU A 51 25.34 -23.68 -6.94
C GLU A 51 25.05 -22.44 -7.82
N CYS A 52 26.05 -21.92 -8.56
CA CYS A 52 25.87 -20.72 -9.39
C CYS A 52 25.46 -20.98 -10.84
N ARG A 53 25.50 -22.23 -11.34
CA ARG A 53 25.26 -22.59 -12.75
C ARG A 53 23.99 -21.97 -13.34
N ASN A 54 22.87 -22.10 -12.64
CA ASN A 54 21.58 -21.62 -13.12
C ASN A 54 21.58 -20.11 -13.38
N ARG A 55 22.37 -19.34 -12.61
CA ARG A 55 22.56 -17.89 -12.85
C ARG A 55 23.44 -17.65 -14.08
N LEU A 56 24.59 -18.32 -14.17
CA LEU A 56 25.51 -18.22 -15.33
C LEU A 56 24.82 -18.58 -16.66
N GLU A 57 23.93 -19.57 -16.65
CA GLU A 57 23.19 -20.02 -17.83
C GLU A 57 21.95 -19.17 -18.15
N SER A 58 21.51 -18.34 -17.20
CA SER A 58 20.43 -17.36 -17.37
C SER A 58 20.90 -15.93 -17.71
N ASP A 59 22.21 -15.66 -17.71
CA ASP A 59 22.73 -14.32 -17.99
C ASP A 59 22.45 -13.91 -19.45
N VAL A 60 22.11 -12.63 -19.63
CA VAL A 60 21.72 -12.05 -20.92
C VAL A 60 22.88 -11.24 -21.48
N GLU A 61 23.09 -11.28 -22.80
CA GLU A 61 24.17 -10.54 -23.47
C GLU A 61 24.18 -9.05 -23.05
N TRP A 62 25.31 -8.60 -22.52
CA TRP A 62 25.49 -7.19 -22.19
C TRP A 62 25.90 -6.41 -23.44
N ASP A 63 25.04 -5.51 -23.93
CA ASP A 63 25.37 -4.55 -24.99
C ASP A 63 26.21 -3.35 -24.48
N GLY A 64 27.16 -3.63 -23.59
CA GLY A 64 28.06 -2.67 -22.97
C GLY A 64 29.46 -2.68 -23.62
N SER A 65 30.25 -1.65 -23.33
CA SER A 65 31.60 -1.49 -23.90
C SER A 65 32.72 -2.21 -23.13
N PHE A 66 32.45 -2.71 -21.91
CA PHE A 66 33.50 -3.16 -20.97
C PHE A 66 33.64 -4.69 -20.82
N PHE A 67 32.58 -5.44 -21.10
CA PHE A 67 32.61 -6.91 -21.17
C PHE A 67 32.19 -7.39 -22.56
N PRO A 68 32.83 -8.44 -23.12
CA PRO A 68 32.38 -9.06 -24.37
C PRO A 68 30.99 -9.67 -24.24
N LYS A 69 30.23 -9.68 -25.33
CA LYS A 69 28.89 -10.30 -25.44
C LYS A 69 28.92 -11.78 -25.09
N GLU A 70 30.05 -12.40 -25.39
CA GLU A 70 30.38 -13.80 -25.17
C GLU A 70 30.71 -14.13 -23.70
N THR A 71 30.60 -13.17 -22.77
CA THR A 71 30.91 -13.36 -21.33
C THR A 71 29.65 -13.44 -20.47
N GLN A 72 29.34 -14.63 -19.99
CA GLN A 72 28.28 -14.87 -19.02
C GLN A 72 28.77 -14.63 -17.59
N ARG A 73 27.93 -14.04 -16.73
CA ARG A 73 28.28 -13.66 -15.36
C ARG A 73 27.24 -14.12 -14.35
N ALA A 74 27.70 -14.43 -13.14
CA ALA A 74 26.84 -14.56 -11.97
C ALA A 74 27.36 -13.61 -10.87
N PRO A 75 26.80 -12.38 -10.79
CA PRO A 75 27.06 -11.48 -9.68
C PRO A 75 26.33 -11.93 -8.42
N ALA A 76 26.65 -11.30 -7.29
CA ALA A 76 26.16 -11.61 -5.95
C ALA A 76 26.45 -13.07 -5.54
N MET A 77 27.67 -13.57 -5.79
CA MET A 77 28.03 -14.97 -5.48
C MET A 77 27.81 -15.36 -4.02
N LEU A 78 27.90 -14.42 -3.08
CA LEU A 78 27.55 -14.61 -1.66
C LEU A 78 26.05 -14.91 -1.41
N ALA A 79 25.17 -14.57 -2.35
CA ALA A 79 23.75 -14.96 -2.34
C ALA A 79 23.51 -16.35 -2.96
N LEU A 80 24.45 -16.84 -3.77
CA LEU A 80 24.30 -18.02 -4.63
C LEU A 80 25.01 -19.25 -4.08
N SER A 81 26.20 -19.08 -3.50
CA SER A 81 27.12 -20.18 -3.16
C SER A 81 27.75 -19.99 -1.77
N PRO A 82 27.24 -20.71 -0.74
CA PRO A 82 27.91 -20.85 0.55
C PRO A 82 29.32 -21.46 0.44
N SER A 83 29.55 -22.33 -0.55
CA SER A 83 30.85 -22.92 -0.84
C SER A 83 31.87 -21.83 -1.20
N TYR A 84 31.51 -20.93 -2.12
CA TYR A 84 32.32 -19.77 -2.50
C TYR A 84 32.65 -18.83 -1.33
N ALA A 85 31.65 -18.57 -0.47
CA ALA A 85 31.84 -17.77 0.75
C ALA A 85 32.94 -18.36 1.66
N LYS A 86 32.91 -19.69 1.84
CA LYS A 86 33.88 -20.44 2.64
C LYS A 86 35.27 -20.49 1.99
N THR A 87 35.37 -20.80 0.69
CA THR A 87 36.67 -21.18 0.09
C THR A 87 37.43 -20.07 -0.64
N GLN A 88 36.77 -18.99 -1.02
CA GLN A 88 37.39 -17.82 -1.67
C GLN A 88 37.29 -16.59 -0.79
N VAL A 89 36.08 -16.20 -0.39
CA VAL A 89 35.83 -14.95 0.36
C VAL A 89 36.51 -14.97 1.73
N MET A 90 36.36 -16.08 2.47
CA MET A 90 36.99 -16.29 3.79
C MET A 90 38.29 -17.11 3.72
N ASN A 91 38.93 -17.21 2.55
CA ASN A 91 40.17 -17.97 2.38
C ASN A 91 41.31 -17.41 3.28
N PRO A 92 42.00 -18.23 4.10
CA PRO A 92 43.02 -17.73 5.04
C PRO A 92 44.16 -16.94 4.41
N VAL A 93 44.63 -17.33 3.21
CA VAL A 93 45.73 -16.64 2.51
C VAL A 93 45.25 -15.26 2.02
N TYR A 94 44.08 -15.22 1.38
CA TYR A 94 43.49 -13.97 0.90
C TYR A 94 43.16 -13.02 2.06
N GLN A 95 42.55 -13.54 3.13
CA GLN A 95 42.26 -12.80 4.37
C GLN A 95 43.54 -12.21 4.98
N ALA A 96 44.66 -12.95 5.01
CA ALA A 96 45.92 -12.42 5.51
C ALA A 96 46.49 -11.30 4.60
N VAL A 97 46.42 -11.45 3.27
CA VAL A 97 46.85 -10.43 2.30
C VAL A 97 46.05 -9.14 2.45
N ILE A 98 44.71 -9.20 2.42
CA ILE A 98 43.87 -8.00 2.50
C ILE A 98 44.00 -7.29 3.84
N ASN A 99 44.20 -8.04 4.93
CA ASN A 99 44.43 -7.42 6.25
C ASN A 99 45.80 -6.71 6.34
N HIS A 100 46.82 -7.07 5.54
CA HIS A 100 48.07 -6.31 5.45
C HIS A 100 47.86 -4.97 4.73
N PHE A 101 47.33 -5.02 3.50
CA PHE A 101 47.31 -3.85 2.61
C PHE A 101 46.14 -2.87 2.84
N LEU A 102 44.98 -3.36 3.30
CA LEU A 102 43.74 -2.57 3.36
C LEU A 102 43.29 -2.21 4.79
N THR A 103 43.87 -2.83 5.83
CA THR A 103 43.61 -2.40 7.21
C THR A 103 44.22 -1.02 7.43
N THR A 104 43.38 -0.04 7.66
CA THR A 104 43.80 1.36 7.78
C THR A 104 43.81 1.77 9.24
N ARG A 105 44.98 2.19 9.73
CA ARG A 105 45.16 2.77 11.06
C ARG A 105 45.27 4.28 10.97
N SER A 106 44.46 4.99 11.74
CA SER A 106 44.55 6.44 11.89
C SER A 106 44.44 6.82 13.36
N TRP A 107 44.72 8.09 13.69
CA TRP A 107 44.51 8.61 15.03
C TRP A 107 43.91 10.02 14.96
N PHE A 108 43.11 10.35 15.96
CA PHE A 108 42.46 11.65 16.08
C PHE A 108 42.43 12.11 17.55
N TRP A 109 42.25 13.41 17.78
CA TRP A 109 42.04 13.97 19.10
C TRP A 109 40.53 14.05 19.40
N TRP A 110 40.14 13.62 20.59
CA TRP A 110 38.78 13.67 21.10
C TRP A 110 38.77 14.46 22.42
N GLY A 111 38.72 15.79 22.30
CA GLY A 111 39.19 16.66 23.37
C GLY A 111 40.70 16.46 23.58
N ASP A 112 41.12 16.33 24.84
CA ASP A 112 42.52 16.14 25.22
C ASP A 112 43.02 14.67 25.07
N GLU A 113 42.17 13.76 24.58
CA GLU A 113 42.48 12.34 24.43
C GLU A 113 42.84 11.97 22.98
N ARG A 114 44.03 11.40 22.73
CA ARG A 114 44.40 10.86 21.41
C ARG A 114 43.90 9.42 21.26
N LYS A 115 42.99 9.17 20.32
CA LYS A 115 42.42 7.85 20.01
C LYS A 115 43.01 7.27 18.73
N GLU A 116 43.18 5.96 18.70
CA GLU A 116 43.47 5.19 17.48
C GLU A 116 42.15 4.65 16.88
N SER A 117 42.11 4.53 15.55
CA SER A 117 41.00 3.97 14.78
C SER A 117 41.53 2.90 13.83
N VAL A 118 40.87 1.74 13.73
CA VAL A 118 41.35 0.60 12.94
C VAL A 118 40.28 0.08 11.98
N SER A 119 40.19 0.70 10.80
CA SER A 119 39.28 0.27 9.73
C SER A 119 39.81 -0.98 9.03
N LYS A 120 39.22 -2.14 9.31
CA LYS A 120 39.48 -3.40 8.57
C LYS A 120 38.87 -3.37 7.15
N PRO A 121 39.30 -4.23 6.22
CA PRO A 121 38.62 -4.41 4.94
C PRO A 121 37.29 -5.16 5.05
N TYR A 122 36.42 -4.99 4.06
CA TYR A 122 35.26 -5.83 3.79
C TYR A 122 35.15 -6.18 2.30
N VAL A 123 34.28 -7.14 1.96
CA VAL A 123 33.91 -7.53 0.59
C VAL A 123 33.52 -6.29 -0.23
N HIS A 124 33.94 -6.27 -1.49
CA HIS A 124 33.69 -5.19 -2.43
C HIS A 124 32.79 -5.63 -3.60
N SER A 125 33.13 -6.76 -4.23
CA SER A 125 32.33 -7.41 -5.28
C SER A 125 32.70 -8.89 -5.43
N CYS A 126 31.72 -9.72 -5.80
CA CYS A 126 31.82 -11.19 -5.80
C CYS A 126 31.09 -11.80 -7.01
N THR A 127 31.81 -12.10 -8.09
CA THR A 127 31.22 -12.50 -9.39
C THR A 127 31.93 -13.70 -10.01
N ALA A 128 31.18 -14.71 -10.45
CA ALA A 128 31.68 -15.74 -11.36
C ALA A 128 31.55 -15.28 -12.81
N MET A 129 32.55 -15.57 -13.66
CA MET A 129 32.59 -15.18 -15.07
C MET A 129 32.96 -16.38 -15.94
N ARG A 130 32.17 -16.64 -16.99
CA ARG A 130 32.35 -17.72 -17.97
C ARG A 130 32.49 -17.09 -19.37
N ILE A 131 33.73 -16.90 -19.82
CA ILE A 131 34.03 -16.29 -21.14
C ILE A 131 34.01 -17.36 -22.22
N GLY A 132 33.05 -17.29 -23.15
CA GLY A 132 32.91 -18.22 -24.27
C GLY A 132 33.87 -17.94 -25.44
N PRO A 133 33.95 -18.88 -26.40
CA PRO A 133 34.76 -18.75 -27.62
C PRO A 133 34.46 -17.46 -28.40
N GLY A 134 35.50 -16.78 -28.87
CA GLY A 134 35.39 -15.51 -29.58
C GLY A 134 35.35 -14.25 -28.69
N GLY A 135 35.22 -14.42 -27.36
CA GLY A 135 35.23 -13.32 -26.41
C GLY A 135 36.48 -12.45 -26.51
N LYS A 136 36.30 -11.14 -26.68
CA LYS A 136 37.39 -10.18 -26.89
C LYS A 136 38.14 -9.85 -25.60
N ALA A 137 39.39 -9.43 -25.72
CA ALA A 137 40.13 -8.84 -24.62
C ALA A 137 39.45 -7.54 -24.12
N GLN A 138 39.50 -7.32 -22.82
CA GLN A 138 39.13 -6.03 -22.23
C GLN A 138 40.26 -5.01 -22.45
N PRO A 139 39.94 -3.70 -22.49
CA PRO A 139 40.95 -2.65 -22.37
C PRO A 139 41.76 -2.81 -21.09
N LEU A 140 43.06 -2.46 -21.10
CA LEU A 140 43.89 -2.52 -19.90
C LEU A 140 43.51 -1.42 -18.91
N HIS A 141 43.20 -1.80 -17.67
CA HIS A 141 42.67 -0.92 -16.61
C HIS A 141 43.17 -1.33 -15.22
N ARG A 142 42.92 -0.47 -14.24
CA ARG A 142 43.18 -0.67 -12.80
C ARG A 142 41.84 -0.64 -12.09
N ASP A 143 41.48 -1.65 -11.31
CA ASP A 143 40.15 -1.71 -10.67
C ASP A 143 39.90 -0.54 -9.71
N ASP A 144 40.96 0.06 -9.16
CA ASP A 144 40.83 1.18 -8.22
C ASP A 144 40.35 2.52 -8.82
N TYR A 145 40.10 2.60 -10.14
CA TYR A 145 39.49 3.79 -10.77
C TYR A 145 38.12 4.14 -10.13
N ILE A 146 37.37 3.15 -9.66
CA ILE A 146 36.06 3.31 -8.99
C ILE A 146 36.19 4.03 -7.63
N SER A 147 37.36 4.01 -7.02
CA SER A 147 37.67 4.77 -5.80
C SER A 147 38.18 6.19 -6.09
N HIS A 148 38.21 6.61 -7.36
CA HIS A 148 38.80 7.87 -7.83
C HIS A 148 40.27 8.08 -7.39
N ASN A 149 41.02 6.99 -7.24
CA ASN A 149 42.39 7.03 -6.75
C ASN A 149 43.36 7.67 -7.75
N ILE A 150 44.39 8.38 -7.26
CA ILE A 150 45.41 9.02 -8.09
C ILE A 150 46.80 8.62 -7.58
N HIS A 151 47.54 7.91 -8.43
CA HIS A 151 48.84 7.36 -8.09
C HIS A 151 49.97 8.30 -8.47
N GLU A 152 50.87 8.54 -7.53
CA GLU A 152 52.21 9.01 -7.81
C GLU A 152 53.12 7.82 -8.15
N GLN A 153 54.14 8.06 -8.98
CA GLN A 153 55.10 7.03 -9.37
C GLN A 153 56.11 6.80 -8.24
N VAL A 154 56.43 5.53 -7.98
CA VAL A 154 57.44 5.10 -6.99
C VAL A 154 58.34 4.02 -7.62
N ASP A 155 59.57 3.88 -7.13
CA ASP A 155 60.53 2.88 -7.67
C ASP A 155 60.39 1.51 -6.99
N GLU A 156 60.05 1.52 -5.69
CA GLU A 156 59.79 0.36 -4.84
C GLU A 156 58.72 0.70 -3.79
N TRP A 157 58.00 -0.31 -3.30
CA TRP A 157 56.96 -0.17 -2.27
C TRP A 157 57.57 0.04 -0.88
N ASP A 158 57.05 1.02 -0.14
CA ASP A 158 57.41 1.30 1.26
C ASP A 158 56.17 1.23 2.16
N ASP A 159 56.21 0.43 3.23
CA ASP A 159 55.02 0.17 4.07
C ASP A 159 54.60 1.37 4.96
N GLU A 160 55.45 2.38 5.17
CA GLU A 160 55.07 3.60 5.92
C GLU A 160 54.47 4.66 4.98
N ARG A 161 55.06 4.85 3.80
CA ARG A 161 54.63 5.80 2.76
C ARG A 161 53.38 5.32 2.02
N ASP A 162 53.36 4.07 1.57
CA ASP A 162 52.35 3.52 0.65
C ASP A 162 51.18 2.84 1.40
N VAL A 163 51.09 2.99 2.72
CA VAL A 163 50.04 2.42 3.59
C VAL A 163 48.60 2.69 3.12
N ASN A 164 48.39 3.75 2.34
CA ASN A 164 47.10 4.14 1.75
C ASN A 164 47.01 3.98 0.22
N ARG A 165 48.01 3.38 -0.45
CA ARG A 165 48.12 3.33 -1.92
C ARG A 165 47.04 2.48 -2.58
N GLU A 166 46.83 1.25 -2.10
CA GLU A 166 45.77 0.37 -2.63
C GLU A 166 44.43 0.66 -1.97
N THR A 167 43.36 0.82 -2.73
CA THR A 167 42.00 0.86 -2.15
C THR A 167 41.37 -0.53 -2.04
N ALA A 168 41.69 -1.43 -2.97
CA ALA A 168 41.14 -2.78 -3.08
C ALA A 168 42.19 -3.83 -3.48
N ILE A 169 41.86 -5.12 -3.33
CA ILE A 169 42.67 -6.26 -3.81
C ILE A 169 41.75 -7.32 -4.41
N GLY A 170 42.10 -7.80 -5.60
CA GLY A 170 41.41 -8.87 -6.32
C GLY A 170 42.00 -10.26 -6.05
N LEU A 171 41.13 -11.26 -6.03
CA LEU A 171 41.42 -12.69 -6.03
C LEU A 171 40.62 -13.35 -7.17
N PHE A 172 41.33 -13.91 -8.14
CA PHE A 172 40.78 -14.61 -9.30
C PHE A 172 41.09 -16.11 -9.18
N VAL A 173 40.09 -16.96 -8.89
CA VAL A 173 40.28 -18.42 -8.79
C VAL A 173 39.83 -19.12 -10.07
N ALA A 174 40.67 -20.00 -10.60
CA ALA A 174 40.45 -20.74 -11.82
C ALA A 174 39.43 -21.89 -11.63
N GLY A 175 38.23 -21.72 -12.21
CA GLY A 175 37.18 -22.75 -12.21
C GLY A 175 37.38 -23.83 -13.29
N CYS A 176 38.24 -23.57 -14.26
CA CYS A 176 38.74 -24.51 -15.27
C CYS A 176 40.24 -24.23 -15.51
N LYS A 177 40.90 -25.00 -16.38
CA LYS A 177 42.23 -24.64 -16.86
C LYS A 177 42.16 -23.32 -17.64
N VAL A 178 43.08 -22.40 -17.35
CA VAL A 178 43.21 -21.10 -18.00
C VAL A 178 44.54 -21.05 -18.76
N THR A 179 44.49 -20.68 -20.03
CA THR A 179 45.68 -20.46 -20.89
C THR A 179 45.61 -19.08 -21.53
N LYS A 180 46.68 -18.68 -22.24
CA LYS A 180 46.65 -17.46 -23.06
C LYS A 180 45.56 -17.50 -24.14
N GLU A 181 45.33 -18.67 -24.74
CA GLU A 181 44.42 -18.90 -25.87
C GLU A 181 42.95 -18.87 -25.47
N ASN A 182 42.59 -19.37 -24.28
CA ASN A 182 41.22 -19.28 -23.77
C ASN A 182 40.92 -17.97 -23.03
N GLY A 183 41.79 -16.96 -23.16
CA GLY A 183 41.55 -15.60 -22.67
C GLY A 183 42.04 -15.36 -21.24
N GLY A 184 43.08 -16.06 -20.79
CA GLY A 184 43.76 -15.80 -19.52
C GLY A 184 44.08 -14.32 -19.31
N THR A 185 43.88 -13.86 -18.07
CA THR A 185 43.94 -12.44 -17.71
C THR A 185 45.30 -11.84 -18.04
N GLN A 186 45.30 -10.75 -18.81
CA GLN A 186 46.47 -9.93 -19.11
C GLN A 186 46.84 -9.13 -17.87
N PHE A 187 48.13 -9.04 -17.54
CA PHE A 187 48.63 -8.33 -16.37
C PHE A 187 50.01 -7.77 -16.67
N ILE A 188 50.24 -6.48 -16.38
CA ILE A 188 51.58 -5.85 -16.47
C ILE A 188 52.26 -5.93 -15.10
N PRO A 189 53.34 -6.71 -14.93
CA PRO A 189 54.08 -6.76 -13.68
C PRO A 189 54.64 -5.39 -13.28
N ARG A 190 54.68 -5.12 -11.97
CA ARG A 190 55.21 -3.88 -11.36
C ARG A 190 54.45 -2.59 -11.74
N SER A 191 53.33 -2.70 -12.45
CA SER A 191 52.55 -1.55 -12.92
C SER A 191 51.74 -0.85 -11.82
N HIS A 192 51.60 -1.45 -10.64
CA HIS A 192 51.06 -0.81 -9.42
C HIS A 192 51.95 0.35 -8.93
N LEU A 193 53.26 0.28 -9.21
CA LEU A 193 54.23 1.34 -8.87
C LEU A 193 54.15 2.56 -9.82
N TRP A 194 53.50 2.42 -10.98
CA TRP A 194 53.41 3.49 -11.99
C TRP A 194 52.44 4.60 -11.55
N GLY A 195 52.76 5.85 -11.90
CA GLY A 195 51.89 6.99 -11.63
C GLY A 195 50.78 7.17 -12.69
N THR A 196 49.63 7.71 -12.30
CA THR A 196 48.44 7.88 -13.17
C THR A 196 48.69 8.76 -14.42
N LYS A 197 49.76 9.57 -14.42
CA LYS A 197 50.16 10.42 -15.57
C LYS A 197 51.09 9.72 -16.57
N GLN A 198 51.48 8.47 -16.33
CA GLN A 198 52.26 7.67 -17.28
C GLN A 198 51.41 7.38 -18.54
N GLY A 199 52.07 7.20 -19.69
CA GLY A 199 51.39 6.92 -20.96
C GLY A 199 50.55 5.63 -20.92
N PRO A 200 49.64 5.43 -21.91
CA PRO A 200 48.69 4.33 -21.88
C PRO A 200 49.40 2.96 -21.76
N PRO A 201 48.88 2.05 -20.91
CA PRO A 201 49.41 0.70 -20.75
C PRO A 201 49.32 -0.09 -22.05
N LYS A 202 50.19 -1.08 -22.23
CA LYS A 202 50.28 -1.84 -23.47
C LYS A 202 50.20 -3.34 -23.29
N VAL A 203 49.70 -4.01 -24.34
CA VAL A 203 49.53 -5.46 -24.37
C VAL A 203 50.86 -6.19 -24.56
N GLU A 204 51.85 -5.58 -25.23
CA GLU A 204 53.20 -6.17 -25.32
C GLU A 204 53.95 -6.25 -23.98
N ASP A 205 53.56 -5.43 -22.99
CA ASP A 205 54.13 -5.43 -21.63
C ASP A 205 53.42 -6.42 -20.68
N CYS A 206 52.39 -7.14 -21.16
CA CYS A 206 51.57 -8.04 -20.35
C CYS A 206 52.10 -9.49 -20.32
N ILE A 207 52.16 -10.07 -19.13
CA ILE A 207 52.09 -11.53 -18.95
C ILE A 207 50.63 -11.99 -18.94
N PHE A 208 50.41 -13.30 -19.04
CA PHE A 208 49.08 -13.91 -19.08
C PHE A 208 48.90 -14.86 -17.89
N ALA A 209 47.72 -14.79 -17.25
CA ALA A 209 47.36 -15.58 -16.08
C ALA A 209 47.04 -17.03 -16.44
N GLU A 210 48.06 -17.82 -16.76
CA GLU A 210 47.94 -19.26 -17.00
C GLU A 210 47.86 -20.03 -15.68
N MET A 211 46.81 -20.81 -15.49
CA MET A 211 46.43 -21.43 -14.21
C MET A 211 45.80 -22.81 -14.47
N ASP A 212 46.08 -23.79 -13.62
CA ASP A 212 45.27 -25.03 -13.58
C ASP A 212 44.03 -24.81 -12.70
N LYS A 213 43.04 -25.72 -12.75
CA LYS A 213 41.84 -25.62 -11.89
C LYS A 213 42.27 -25.63 -10.41
N GLY A 214 41.66 -24.78 -9.59
CA GLY A 214 42.04 -24.61 -8.18
C GLY A 214 43.20 -23.64 -7.92
N ASP A 215 44.00 -23.30 -8.93
CA ASP A 215 44.97 -22.20 -8.82
C ASP A 215 44.26 -20.84 -8.73
N ALA A 216 44.96 -19.85 -8.19
CA ALA A 216 44.45 -18.50 -8.03
C ALA A 216 45.50 -17.43 -8.40
N PHE A 217 45.04 -16.27 -8.84
CA PHE A 217 45.83 -15.06 -9.01
C PHE A 217 45.34 -13.98 -8.04
N ILE A 218 46.22 -13.51 -7.16
CA ILE A 218 45.96 -12.39 -6.25
C ILE A 218 46.65 -11.15 -6.82
N MET A 219 45.94 -10.01 -6.86
CA MET A 219 46.37 -8.80 -7.56
C MET A 219 46.02 -7.53 -6.78
N LEU A 220 46.93 -6.57 -6.75
CA LEU A 220 46.69 -5.23 -6.22
C LEU A 220 45.86 -4.42 -7.22
N ALA A 221 44.80 -3.74 -6.77
CA ALA A 221 43.84 -3.08 -7.66
C ALA A 221 44.43 -1.90 -8.46
N SER A 222 45.57 -1.35 -8.03
CA SER A 222 46.31 -0.34 -8.79
C SER A 222 47.18 -0.89 -9.93
N ALA A 223 47.25 -2.21 -10.13
CA ALA A 223 47.98 -2.80 -11.25
C ALA A 223 47.17 -2.76 -12.56
N TYR A 224 47.84 -2.56 -13.69
CA TYR A 224 47.22 -2.60 -15.02
C TYR A 224 47.00 -4.04 -15.49
N HIS A 225 45.75 -4.38 -15.78
CA HIS A 225 45.31 -5.72 -16.14
C HIS A 225 44.07 -5.71 -17.05
N GLY A 226 43.60 -6.89 -17.49
CA GLY A 226 42.26 -7.08 -18.06
C GLY A 226 42.05 -8.46 -18.66
N GLY A 227 40.81 -8.91 -18.86
CA GLY A 227 40.50 -10.19 -19.52
C GLY A 227 41.18 -10.32 -20.89
N GLY A 228 41.71 -11.51 -21.22
CA GLY A 228 42.34 -11.80 -22.52
C GLY A 228 41.33 -12.19 -23.59
N ASN A 229 41.78 -12.30 -24.85
CA ASN A 229 40.94 -12.81 -25.94
C ASN A 229 40.79 -14.34 -25.82
N ASN A 230 39.57 -14.87 -25.76
CA ASN A 230 39.31 -16.29 -25.96
C ASN A 230 39.27 -16.59 -27.46
N VAL A 231 40.41 -17.05 -28.00
CA VAL A 231 40.60 -17.41 -29.42
C VAL A 231 40.41 -18.91 -29.69
N THR A 232 39.93 -19.68 -28.71
CA THR A 232 39.51 -21.08 -28.92
C THR A 232 38.20 -21.14 -29.71
N LYS A 233 37.72 -22.36 -30.01
CA LYS A 233 36.47 -22.59 -30.76
C LYS A 233 35.34 -23.13 -29.90
N ASP A 234 35.67 -23.69 -28.75
CA ASP A 234 34.82 -24.57 -27.95
C ASP A 234 35.07 -24.47 -26.43
N GLU A 235 36.21 -23.91 -25.98
CA GLU A 235 36.50 -23.76 -24.55
C GLU A 235 35.80 -22.53 -23.94
N HIS A 236 35.25 -22.69 -22.74
CA HIS A 236 34.74 -21.60 -21.91
C HIS A 236 35.64 -21.37 -20.70
N ARG A 237 36.21 -20.18 -20.54
CA ARG A 237 37.08 -19.82 -19.42
C ARG A 237 36.25 -19.40 -18.21
N LEU A 238 36.07 -20.31 -17.25
CA LEU A 238 35.42 -20.06 -15.97
C LEU A 238 36.42 -19.55 -14.92
N VAL A 239 36.16 -18.37 -14.37
CA VAL A 239 36.93 -17.77 -13.28
C VAL A 239 36.00 -17.15 -12.23
N TYR A 240 36.40 -17.21 -10.97
CA TYR A 240 35.69 -16.59 -9.84
C TYR A 240 36.48 -15.38 -9.36
N ALA A 241 35.92 -14.18 -9.53
CA ALA A 241 36.53 -12.93 -9.07
C ALA A 241 35.94 -12.49 -7.73
N THR A 242 36.83 -12.18 -6.79
CA THR A 242 36.53 -11.78 -5.42
C THR A 242 37.34 -10.53 -5.13
N PHE A 243 36.69 -9.43 -4.74
CA PHE A 243 37.37 -8.20 -4.34
C PHE A 243 37.03 -7.84 -2.90
N ALA A 244 38.00 -7.23 -2.22
CA ALA A 244 37.87 -6.60 -0.92
C ALA A 244 38.37 -5.16 -1.00
N ILE A 245 37.77 -4.26 -0.23
CA ILE A 245 38.08 -2.82 -0.18
C ILE A 245 38.30 -2.37 1.28
N ARG A 246 39.02 -1.26 1.49
CA ARG A 246 39.12 -0.60 2.81
C ARG A 246 37.73 -0.31 3.39
N GLY A 247 37.49 -0.66 4.66
CA GLY A 247 36.16 -0.58 5.30
C GLY A 247 35.59 0.83 5.57
N PHE A 248 36.21 1.90 5.07
CA PHE A 248 35.63 3.25 5.01
C PHE A 248 35.24 3.68 3.59
N LEU A 249 35.54 2.86 2.57
CA LEU A 249 35.20 3.09 1.17
C LEU A 249 33.99 2.25 0.76
N ARG A 250 33.14 2.77 -0.12
CA ARG A 250 31.89 2.12 -0.51
C ARG A 250 32.13 0.86 -1.36
N GLN A 251 31.34 -0.18 -1.13
CA GLN A 251 31.29 -1.38 -1.97
C GLN A 251 30.78 -1.06 -3.39
N GLU A 252 31.37 -1.67 -4.41
CA GLU A 252 30.84 -1.67 -5.79
C GLU A 252 29.53 -2.49 -5.82
N GLU A 253 29.59 -3.72 -5.34
CA GLU A 253 28.44 -4.60 -5.16
C GLU A 253 27.90 -4.44 -3.74
N ASN A 254 26.76 -3.77 -3.60
CA ASN A 254 26.11 -3.50 -2.32
C ASN A 254 25.60 -4.81 -1.69
N GLN A 255 26.36 -5.39 -0.76
CA GLN A 255 26.08 -6.71 -0.19
C GLN A 255 24.76 -6.74 0.60
N PHE A 256 24.34 -5.60 1.17
CA PHE A 256 23.07 -5.47 1.92
C PHE A 256 21.81 -5.59 1.04
N LEU A 257 21.95 -5.43 -0.29
CA LEU A 257 20.87 -5.59 -1.28
C LEU A 257 21.11 -6.79 -2.20
N ALA A 258 22.37 -7.11 -2.50
CA ALA A 258 22.75 -8.24 -3.35
C ALA A 258 22.55 -9.60 -2.66
N VAL A 259 22.72 -9.66 -1.33
CA VAL A 259 22.53 -10.88 -0.53
C VAL A 259 21.23 -10.76 0.28
N PRO A 260 20.21 -11.60 0.02
CA PRO A 260 18.98 -11.59 0.80
C PRO A 260 19.24 -11.83 2.29
N ARG A 261 18.45 -11.18 3.16
CA ARG A 261 18.66 -11.20 4.62
C ARG A 261 18.64 -12.62 5.18
N GLU A 262 17.73 -13.46 4.68
CA GLU A 262 17.59 -14.87 5.01
C GLU A 262 18.71 -15.78 4.47
N VAL A 263 19.61 -15.26 3.62
CA VAL A 263 20.90 -15.88 3.29
C VAL A 263 21.98 -15.32 4.22
N ALA A 264 22.07 -14.00 4.37
CA ALA A 264 23.06 -13.34 5.23
C ALA A 264 23.06 -13.86 6.68
N ILE A 265 21.87 -14.11 7.26
CA ILE A 265 21.69 -14.69 8.61
C ILE A 265 22.38 -16.04 8.80
N LYS A 266 22.52 -16.84 7.74
CA LYS A 266 23.05 -18.22 7.81
C LYS A 266 24.57 -18.29 7.87
N TYR A 267 25.25 -17.22 7.46
CA TYR A 267 26.70 -17.11 7.58
C TYR A 267 27.14 -16.89 9.04
N ASP A 268 28.40 -17.18 9.36
CA ASP A 268 28.95 -16.94 10.67
C ASP A 268 29.28 -15.44 10.89
N HIS A 269 29.46 -15.04 12.15
CA HIS A 269 29.73 -13.63 12.49
C HIS A 269 31.01 -13.08 11.81
N PRO A 270 32.13 -13.82 11.69
CA PRO A 270 33.26 -13.41 10.86
C PRO A 270 32.90 -13.10 9.40
N THR A 271 32.15 -13.98 8.72
CA THR A 271 31.73 -13.75 7.33
C THR A 271 30.76 -12.58 7.25
N GLN A 272 29.76 -12.49 8.13
CA GLN A 272 28.81 -11.37 8.17
C GLN A 272 29.52 -10.02 8.38
N ALA A 273 30.49 -9.97 9.31
CA ALA A 273 31.33 -8.79 9.51
C ALA A 273 32.08 -8.42 8.23
N PHE A 274 32.75 -9.40 7.59
CA PHE A 274 33.48 -9.19 6.35
C PHE A 274 32.58 -8.87 5.13
N MET A 275 31.30 -9.26 5.12
CA MET A 275 30.31 -8.79 4.13
C MET A 275 29.94 -7.31 4.30
N GLY A 276 30.29 -6.69 5.42
CA GLY A 276 29.96 -5.30 5.77
C GLY A 276 28.97 -5.15 6.94
N TYR A 277 28.45 -6.24 7.54
CA TYR A 277 27.50 -6.13 8.65
C TYR A 277 28.14 -5.72 10.00
N SER A 278 29.47 -5.55 10.05
CA SER A 278 30.15 -4.87 11.16
C SER A 278 30.46 -3.42 10.83
N MET A 279 30.26 -2.52 11.81
CA MET A 279 30.80 -1.16 11.73
C MET A 279 32.34 -1.22 11.61
N SER A 280 32.90 -0.37 10.76
CA SER A 280 34.35 -0.15 10.64
C SER A 280 34.74 1.14 11.37
N ASP A 281 35.80 1.08 12.18
CA ASP A 281 36.19 2.19 13.05
C ASP A 281 36.60 3.43 12.24
N PRO A 282 36.11 4.64 12.61
CA PRO A 282 35.50 4.96 13.90
C PRO A 282 33.97 4.91 13.92
N ALA A 283 33.31 4.93 12.75
CA ALA A 283 31.84 5.04 12.63
C ALA A 283 31.27 4.62 11.26
N CYS A 284 32.08 4.04 10.37
CA CYS A 284 31.66 3.70 9.02
C CYS A 284 30.73 2.48 9.04
N GLY A 285 29.53 2.58 8.47
CA GLY A 285 28.53 1.50 8.50
C GLY A 285 27.74 1.36 9.81
N TYR A 286 27.68 2.41 10.65
CA TYR A 286 26.79 2.40 11.82
C TYR A 286 25.30 2.36 11.40
N VAL A 287 24.47 1.71 12.22
CA VAL A 287 23.01 1.61 12.02
C VAL A 287 22.31 1.90 13.35
N GLU A 288 21.54 2.99 13.40
CA GLU A 288 20.58 3.31 14.48
C GLU A 288 21.15 3.35 15.93
N GLN A 289 22.46 3.60 16.06
CA GLN A 289 23.23 3.85 17.29
C GLN A 289 23.51 2.65 18.23
N ASP A 290 23.05 1.43 17.91
CA ASP A 290 23.46 0.22 18.63
C ASP A 290 24.45 -0.64 17.80
N ALA A 291 25.06 -1.64 18.42
CA ALA A 291 26.28 -2.29 17.94
C ALA A 291 26.07 -3.18 16.70
N ALA A 292 26.57 -2.68 15.57
CA ALA A 292 26.71 -3.34 14.26
C ALA A 292 25.38 -3.72 13.56
N ALA A 293 25.38 -3.64 12.22
CA ALA A 293 24.26 -4.09 11.39
C ALA A 293 23.95 -5.60 11.56
N LEU A 294 24.90 -6.36 12.10
CA LEU A 294 24.75 -7.75 12.53
C LEU A 294 23.63 -7.94 13.58
N ALA A 295 23.34 -6.95 14.43
CA ALA A 295 22.20 -6.98 15.35
C ALA A 295 20.85 -7.09 14.59
N TYR A 296 20.77 -6.50 13.39
CA TYR A 296 19.58 -6.51 12.53
C TYR A 296 19.41 -7.83 11.77
N LEU A 297 20.36 -8.77 11.85
CA LEU A 297 20.21 -10.12 11.29
C LEU A 297 19.45 -11.05 12.26
N LEU A 298 19.61 -10.89 13.57
CA LEU A 298 18.99 -11.79 14.55
C LEU A 298 17.46 -11.60 14.66
N PRO A 299 16.66 -12.67 14.85
CA PRO A 299 15.22 -12.58 15.07
C PRO A 299 14.91 -12.13 16.51
N ALA A 300 13.98 -11.18 16.65
CA ALA A 300 13.67 -10.54 17.94
C ALA A 300 12.92 -11.46 18.91
N HIS A 301 13.63 -12.09 19.85
CA HIS A 301 13.04 -12.83 20.96
C HIS A 301 12.46 -11.91 22.07
N GLY A 302 11.29 -11.32 21.76
CA GLY A 302 10.18 -10.99 22.67
C GLY A 302 10.42 -10.32 24.04
N LEU A 303 9.99 -9.06 24.15
CA LEU A 303 9.46 -8.42 25.37
C LEU A 303 8.32 -7.45 24.94
N ARG A 304 7.13 -7.97 24.65
CA ARG A 304 5.95 -8.03 25.55
C ARG A 304 5.10 -6.75 25.61
N SER A 305 3.81 -6.92 25.30
CA SER A 305 2.69 -6.06 25.69
C SER A 305 2.37 -6.17 27.19
N ASP A 306 1.53 -5.28 27.73
CA ASP A 306 0.18 -5.62 28.24
C ASP A 306 -0.50 -4.45 28.98
N SER A 307 -1.82 -4.34 28.84
CA SER A 307 -2.81 -3.64 29.71
C SER A 307 -2.85 -2.08 29.80
N ILE A 308 -3.94 -1.42 30.25
CA ILE A 308 -5.38 -1.43 29.87
C ILE A 308 -6.19 -0.39 30.73
N ILE A 309 -7.27 0.20 30.17
CA ILE A 309 -8.47 0.84 30.84
C ILE A 309 -8.51 2.35 31.23
N ASP A 310 -9.52 3.03 30.64
CA ASP A 310 -10.53 4.00 31.16
C ASP A 310 -10.38 5.53 31.41
N ILE A 311 -11.23 6.27 30.65
CA ILE A 311 -12.31 7.23 31.05
C ILE A 311 -12.01 8.67 31.52
N GLY A 312 -12.65 9.64 30.84
CA GLY A 312 -13.15 10.92 31.41
C GLY A 312 -12.99 12.17 30.51
N TRP A 313 -13.95 13.06 30.24
CA TRP A 313 -15.39 13.07 29.87
C TRP A 313 -15.84 14.57 29.82
N ASN A 314 -16.69 14.97 28.84
CA ASN A 314 -17.38 16.30 28.69
C ASN A 314 -16.53 17.53 28.25
N TYR A 315 -17.08 18.62 27.66
CA TYR A 315 -18.48 19.12 27.54
C TYR A 315 -18.81 19.71 26.12
N PHE A 316 -20.10 19.76 25.75
CA PHE A 316 -20.72 20.44 24.57
C PHE A 316 -21.35 21.82 24.97
N PRO A 317 -22.09 22.58 24.11
CA PRO A 317 -21.80 23.27 22.82
C PRO A 317 -22.25 24.77 22.91
N PRO A 318 -22.94 25.49 21.97
CA PRO A 318 -22.99 25.53 20.49
C PRO A 318 -22.85 26.97 19.86
N THR A 319 -22.69 27.11 18.51
CA THR A 319 -23.58 27.87 17.56
C THR A 319 -22.96 28.34 16.20
N SER A 320 -23.80 28.30 15.15
CA SER A 320 -23.86 29.11 13.90
C SER A 320 -22.69 29.27 12.90
N SER A 321 -22.81 28.58 11.75
CA SER A 321 -22.65 29.07 10.34
C SER A 321 -21.30 29.67 9.88
N LYS A 322 -20.74 29.37 8.69
CA LYS A 322 -21.32 29.03 7.38
C LYS A 322 -20.46 28.01 6.59
N HIS A 323 -20.93 27.61 5.40
CA HIS A 323 -20.37 26.57 4.52
C HIS A 323 -18.88 26.73 4.17
N THR A 324 -18.12 25.61 4.24
CA THR A 324 -17.48 24.96 3.08
C THR A 324 -17.35 23.44 3.36
N PHE A 325 -16.55 22.68 2.59
CA PHE A 325 -16.85 21.27 2.32
C PHE A 325 -16.43 20.27 3.42
N LYS A 326 -17.22 19.21 3.58
CA LYS A 326 -16.82 17.94 4.21
C LYS A 326 -16.92 16.81 3.21
N CYS A 327 -15.81 16.12 2.89
CA CYS A 327 -15.88 14.73 2.43
C CYS A 327 -14.53 13.99 2.35
N ALA A 328 -14.57 12.72 2.73
CA ALA A 328 -13.81 11.66 2.06
C ALA A 328 -14.71 11.02 0.96
N TRP A 329 -14.83 9.69 0.88
CA TRP A 329 -15.95 8.99 0.21
C TRP A 329 -16.03 8.97 -1.31
N VAL A 330 -15.14 8.20 -1.94
CA VAL A 330 -15.56 7.36 -3.08
C VAL A 330 -15.08 5.88 -2.98
N ALA A 331 -14.51 5.43 -1.84
CA ALA A 331 -14.12 4.03 -1.54
C ALA A 331 -15.17 2.94 -1.84
N VAL A 332 -16.45 3.29 -1.92
CA VAL A 332 -17.56 2.32 -1.83
C VAL A 332 -17.91 1.60 -3.14
N ILE A 333 -17.13 1.80 -4.21
CA ILE A 333 -17.30 1.11 -5.50
C ILE A 333 -16.55 -0.22 -5.57
N PHE A 334 -15.40 -0.33 -4.89
CA PHE A 334 -14.26 -1.02 -5.51
C PHE A 334 -14.14 -2.53 -5.32
N THR A 335 -14.80 -3.07 -4.33
CA THR A 335 -14.55 -4.43 -3.89
C THR A 335 -15.47 -5.44 -4.56
N SER A 336 -15.81 -5.23 -5.84
CA SER A 336 -17.16 -5.55 -6.30
C SER A 336 -17.34 -6.68 -7.32
N ALA A 337 -16.31 -7.35 -7.86
CA ALA A 337 -16.50 -8.60 -8.64
C ALA A 337 -15.32 -9.62 -8.56
N ALA A 338 -15.42 -10.75 -9.27
CA ALA A 338 -15.20 -12.09 -8.70
C ALA A 338 -14.19 -13.02 -9.43
N ILE A 339 -14.22 -14.31 -9.07
CA ILE A 339 -13.24 -15.35 -9.46
C ILE A 339 -13.97 -16.66 -9.81
N SER A 340 -13.55 -17.26 -10.94
CA SER A 340 -13.75 -18.64 -11.42
C SER A 340 -13.07 -18.77 -12.80
N ASP A 341 -12.63 -19.91 -13.37
CA ASP A 341 -12.16 -21.23 -12.92
C ASP A 341 -11.37 -21.84 -14.15
N THR A 342 -10.78 -23.04 -14.22
CA THR A 342 -10.74 -24.26 -13.37
C THR A 342 -9.33 -24.91 -13.45
N ALA A 343 -9.03 -25.89 -12.59
CA ALA A 343 -7.76 -26.64 -12.64
C ALA A 343 -7.77 -27.87 -13.57
N GLN A 344 -6.64 -28.20 -14.23
CA GLN A 344 -6.19 -29.60 -14.48
C GLN A 344 -4.78 -29.72 -15.13
N GLN A 345 -4.15 -30.89 -14.93
CA GLN A 345 -2.88 -31.43 -15.49
C GLN A 345 -1.56 -30.96 -14.84
N GLY A 346 -0.57 -31.83 -14.54
CA GLY A 346 -0.53 -33.30 -14.67
C GLY A 346 0.67 -33.96 -13.94
N ASN A 347 0.67 -35.30 -13.80
CA ASN A 347 1.65 -36.08 -13.02
C ASN A 347 3.11 -36.00 -13.52
N ASN A 348 4.06 -36.20 -12.59
CA ASN A 348 5.00 -37.35 -12.69
C ASN A 348 5.61 -37.74 -11.33
N ASP A 349 5.87 -39.03 -11.13
CA ASP A 349 6.45 -39.64 -9.92
C ASP A 349 7.98 -39.71 -9.94
N SER A 350 8.62 -39.69 -8.76
CA SER A 350 9.83 -40.49 -8.42
C SER A 350 9.98 -40.64 -6.89
N ARG A 351 10.79 -41.62 -6.44
CA ARG A 351 11.03 -42.00 -5.03
C ARG A 351 12.42 -41.48 -4.56
N ASP A 352 12.94 -41.62 -3.33
CA ASP A 352 12.99 -42.75 -2.37
C ASP A 352 13.23 -42.35 -0.88
N HIS A 353 13.42 -43.35 0.01
CA HIS A 353 13.59 -43.27 1.49
C HIS A 353 14.96 -42.67 1.96
N VAL A 354 15.32 -42.33 3.23
CA VAL A 354 15.13 -42.82 4.65
C VAL A 354 15.48 -41.63 5.62
N GLY A 355 15.20 -41.51 6.95
CA GLY A 355 14.41 -42.24 7.97
C GLY A 355 15.07 -42.31 9.39
N GLN A 356 14.25 -42.36 10.49
CA GLN A 356 14.57 -42.55 11.95
C GLN A 356 14.99 -41.30 12.81
N GLY A 357 14.76 -41.37 14.14
CA GLY A 357 14.95 -40.29 15.18
C GLY A 357 15.81 -40.74 16.39
N PRO A 358 15.63 -40.33 17.69
CA PRO A 358 14.50 -39.59 18.33
C PRO A 358 14.87 -38.58 19.49
N ASP A 359 13.86 -38.24 20.34
CA ASP A 359 13.88 -37.80 21.77
C ASP A 359 14.13 -36.33 22.24
N CYS A 360 13.28 -35.87 23.18
CA CYS A 360 13.41 -34.66 24.02
C CYS A 360 12.46 -34.71 25.27
N PRO A 361 12.88 -34.30 26.49
CA PRO A 361 12.10 -34.46 27.74
C PRO A 361 11.29 -33.22 28.21
N THR A 362 10.44 -33.39 29.23
CA THR A 362 9.49 -32.38 29.76
C THR A 362 9.87 -31.83 31.14
N GLN A 363 9.43 -30.60 31.47
CA GLN A 363 9.58 -29.96 32.79
C GLN A 363 8.24 -29.68 33.50
N ARG A 364 8.31 -29.38 34.81
CA ARG A 364 7.16 -29.15 35.71
C ARG A 364 7.18 -27.71 36.24
N SER A 365 5.99 -27.16 36.53
CA SER A 365 5.83 -25.83 37.14
C SER A 365 5.73 -25.86 38.68
N VAL A 366 6.05 -24.73 39.30
CA VAL A 366 5.92 -24.44 40.74
C VAL A 366 5.15 -23.12 40.90
N THR A 367 4.46 -22.90 42.01
CA THR A 367 3.67 -21.67 42.25
C THR A 367 3.97 -21.08 43.61
N VAL A 368 4.12 -19.75 43.67
CA VAL A 368 4.40 -18.97 44.88
C VAL A 368 3.32 -17.90 45.04
N ARG A 369 2.98 -17.54 46.29
CA ARG A 369 2.11 -16.40 46.63
C ARG A 369 2.71 -15.59 47.77
N LEU A 370 2.66 -14.27 47.65
CA LEU A 370 2.76 -13.38 48.81
C LEU A 370 1.37 -13.09 49.36
N LEU A 371 1.29 -12.81 50.67
CA LEU A 371 0.09 -12.32 51.35
C LEU A 371 0.51 -11.21 52.32
N GLN A 372 -0.35 -10.20 52.45
CA GLN A 372 -0.14 -9.01 53.26
C GLN A 372 -1.21 -8.95 54.35
N THR A 373 -0.85 -8.55 55.57
CA THR A 373 -1.77 -8.45 56.71
C THR A 373 -1.90 -7.01 57.22
N PRO A 374 -3.10 -6.59 57.70
CA PRO A 374 -3.40 -5.18 57.98
C PRO A 374 -2.73 -4.63 59.24
N MET A 375 -2.49 -3.31 59.26
CA MET A 375 -1.78 -2.59 60.30
C MET A 375 -2.54 -2.43 61.63
N ARG A 376 -1.77 -2.33 62.72
CA ARG A 376 -2.02 -1.34 63.79
C ARG A 376 -0.91 -0.28 63.77
N ARG A 377 -1.20 0.91 64.32
CA ARG A 377 -0.40 2.13 64.15
C ARG A 377 1.07 1.97 64.59
N GLY A 378 2.00 2.47 63.75
CA GLY A 378 3.27 3.01 64.23
C GLY A 378 4.55 2.18 64.03
N LEU A 379 4.76 1.56 62.86
CA LEU A 379 6.09 1.27 62.27
C LEU A 379 5.95 0.73 60.82
N PHE A 380 7.04 0.70 60.06
CA PHE A 380 7.05 0.31 58.62
C PHE A 380 6.83 -1.20 58.39
N PRO A 381 6.24 -1.61 57.25
CA PRO A 381 5.94 -3.01 56.95
C PRO A 381 7.17 -3.83 56.52
N THR A 382 7.17 -5.13 56.85
CA THR A 382 8.13 -6.12 56.34
C THR A 382 7.39 -7.28 55.66
N TRP A 383 7.90 -7.74 54.52
CA TRP A 383 7.34 -8.87 53.77
C TRP A 383 7.98 -10.19 54.21
N LYS A 384 7.20 -11.29 54.19
CA LYS A 384 7.73 -12.66 54.32
C LYS A 384 7.28 -13.51 53.14
N LEU A 385 8.24 -14.20 52.54
CA LEU A 385 8.01 -15.20 51.50
C LEU A 385 7.80 -16.58 52.16
N GLN A 386 6.81 -17.34 51.68
CA GLN A 386 6.70 -18.78 51.97
C GLN A 386 6.55 -19.55 50.66
N VAL A 387 7.36 -20.61 50.52
CA VAL A 387 7.35 -21.51 49.38
C VAL A 387 6.87 -22.88 49.85
N TYR A 388 5.85 -23.43 49.20
CA TYR A 388 5.33 -24.76 49.50
C TYR A 388 5.86 -25.77 48.48
N VAL A 389 6.51 -26.83 48.97
CA VAL A 389 6.91 -27.99 48.18
C VAL A 389 6.19 -29.21 48.75
N MET A 390 5.34 -29.86 47.95
CA MET A 390 4.58 -31.04 48.37
C MET A 390 5.42 -32.32 48.23
N PRO A 391 5.62 -33.09 49.32
CA PRO A 391 6.26 -34.40 49.25
C PRO A 391 5.30 -35.49 48.71
N SER A 392 5.85 -36.63 48.30
CA SER A 392 5.09 -37.84 47.92
C SER A 392 5.18 -38.93 49.00
N ILE A 393 4.65 -40.15 48.75
CA ILE A 393 4.53 -41.34 49.64
C ILE A 393 3.25 -41.30 50.52
N SER A 394 2.39 -42.33 50.62
CA SER A 394 2.24 -43.58 49.82
C SER A 394 0.86 -44.29 49.96
N ARG A 395 0.63 -45.28 49.06
CA ARG A 395 -0.32 -46.42 49.06
C ARG A 395 -1.27 -46.64 50.27
N ARG A 396 -2.56 -46.92 49.99
CA ARG A 396 -3.12 -48.31 49.90
C ARG A 396 -4.57 -48.38 49.35
N GLN A 397 -4.81 -49.40 48.52
CA GLN A 397 -6.03 -50.21 48.30
C GLN A 397 -7.42 -49.51 48.20
N THR A 398 -8.10 -49.38 47.04
CA THR A 398 -8.72 -50.39 46.11
C THR A 398 -9.96 -51.14 46.64
N PRO A 399 -10.96 -51.52 45.80
CA PRO A 399 -11.36 -51.01 44.48
C PRO A 399 -12.91 -50.89 44.25
N LYS A 400 -13.33 -50.30 43.12
CA LYS A 400 -14.45 -50.82 42.30
C LYS A 400 -14.46 -50.22 40.88
N ARG A 401 -14.95 -50.98 39.90
CA ARG A 401 -15.13 -50.56 38.49
C ARG A 401 -16.51 -49.94 38.29
N LEU A 402 -16.59 -48.98 37.37
CA LEU A 402 -17.66 -48.74 36.38
C LEU A 402 -17.06 -47.75 35.36
N SER A 403 -16.65 -48.24 34.18
CA SER A 403 -17.37 -48.12 32.90
C SER A 403 -17.25 -46.72 32.28
N THR A 404 -16.71 -46.68 31.06
CA THR A 404 -16.40 -45.47 30.27
C THR A 404 -17.62 -44.69 29.84
N ASP A 405 -17.52 -43.36 29.80
CA ASP A 405 -18.29 -42.55 28.86
C ASP A 405 -17.53 -41.29 28.39
N ARG A 406 -17.97 -40.67 27.29
CA ARG A 406 -17.21 -39.62 26.56
C ARG A 406 -17.50 -38.19 27.03
N ALA A 407 -16.48 -37.51 27.56
CA ALA A 407 -16.36 -36.05 27.61
C ALA A 407 -14.86 -35.66 27.70
N SER A 408 -14.38 -34.51 27.22
CA SER A 408 -15.06 -33.36 26.61
C SER A 408 -14.20 -32.67 25.54
N LEU A 409 -14.77 -32.42 24.36
CA LEU A 409 -14.48 -31.21 23.59
C LEU A 409 -15.43 -30.10 24.08
N GLY A 410 -15.02 -28.84 23.98
CA GLY A 410 -15.84 -27.69 24.40
C GLY A 410 -17.10 -27.51 23.54
N PRO A 411 -18.20 -26.96 24.07
CA PRO A 411 -19.44 -26.78 23.32
C PRO A 411 -19.35 -25.64 22.30
N ASP A 412 -19.74 -25.97 21.07
CA ASP A 412 -19.85 -25.09 19.89
C ASP A 412 -20.37 -23.65 20.16
N PRO A 413 -19.85 -22.62 19.47
CA PRO A 413 -20.46 -21.29 19.46
C PRO A 413 -21.93 -21.32 18.96
N ALA A 414 -22.81 -20.67 19.71
CA ALA A 414 -24.25 -20.59 19.44
C ALA A 414 -24.81 -19.28 20.00
N CYS A 415 -25.88 -18.76 19.39
CA CYS A 415 -26.58 -17.58 19.89
C CYS A 415 -27.19 -17.84 21.28
N GLY A 416 -27.47 -16.79 22.06
CA GLY A 416 -27.98 -16.90 23.43
C GLY A 416 -29.21 -17.81 23.53
N THR A 417 -30.19 -17.65 22.63
CA THR A 417 -31.39 -18.49 22.59
C THR A 417 -31.10 -19.95 22.24
N CYS A 418 -30.27 -20.21 21.22
CA CYS A 418 -29.87 -21.58 20.86
C CYS A 418 -29.09 -22.24 22.01
N ARG A 419 -28.22 -21.48 22.71
CA ARG A 419 -27.48 -21.96 23.89
C ARG A 419 -28.40 -22.25 25.08
N LYS A 420 -29.25 -21.30 25.49
CA LYS A 420 -30.23 -21.46 26.58
C LYS A 420 -31.21 -22.61 26.33
N LYS A 421 -31.53 -22.91 25.06
CA LYS A 421 -32.40 -24.02 24.65
C LYS A 421 -31.65 -25.26 24.15
N CYS A 422 -30.34 -25.35 24.43
CA CYS A 422 -29.45 -26.48 24.13
C CYS A 422 -29.55 -27.02 22.69
N ARG A 423 -29.45 -26.14 21.69
CA ARG A 423 -29.61 -26.44 20.27
C ARG A 423 -28.40 -25.98 19.45
N LYS A 424 -27.90 -26.85 18.57
CA LYS A 424 -26.95 -26.50 17.48
C LYS A 424 -27.44 -25.26 16.71
N CYS A 425 -26.53 -24.33 16.42
CA CYS A 425 -26.79 -23.04 15.78
C CYS A 425 -26.20 -23.02 14.36
N ASP A 426 -26.86 -22.35 13.41
CA ASP A 426 -26.52 -22.34 11.98
C ASP A 426 -25.49 -21.27 11.57
N ARG A 427 -25.37 -20.16 12.32
CA ARG A 427 -24.38 -19.08 12.13
C ARG A 427 -24.45 -18.33 10.79
N LYS A 428 -25.57 -18.43 10.05
CA LYS A 428 -25.70 -17.83 8.70
C LYS A 428 -26.16 -16.36 8.66
N ARG A 429 -26.75 -15.84 9.74
CA ARG A 429 -27.48 -14.56 9.76
C ARG A 429 -27.34 -13.84 11.10
N PRO A 430 -27.58 -12.50 11.15
CA PRO A 430 -27.72 -11.74 12.40
C PRO A 430 -28.75 -12.30 13.38
N ILE A 431 -29.80 -12.96 12.85
CA ILE A 431 -30.74 -13.79 13.60
C ILE A 431 -30.60 -15.21 13.04
N CYS A 432 -30.07 -16.16 13.82
CA CYS A 432 -29.82 -17.50 13.31
C CYS A 432 -31.11 -18.14 12.78
N ASP A 433 -31.04 -18.80 11.63
CA ASP A 433 -32.20 -19.35 10.91
C ASP A 433 -33.00 -20.31 11.80
N ARG A 434 -32.34 -21.04 12.72
CA ARG A 434 -32.98 -21.96 13.65
C ARG A 434 -33.84 -21.31 14.74
N CYS A 435 -33.58 -20.04 15.09
CA CYS A 435 -34.47 -19.30 15.97
C CYS A 435 -35.67 -18.76 15.19
N ARG A 436 -35.42 -18.15 14.02
CA ARG A 436 -36.48 -17.62 13.13
C ARG A 436 -37.47 -18.71 12.71
N THR A 437 -36.99 -19.84 12.18
CA THR A 437 -37.81 -21.01 11.78
C THR A 437 -38.49 -21.76 12.94
N LYS A 438 -38.35 -21.28 14.18
CA LYS A 438 -39.05 -21.80 15.36
C LYS A 438 -39.80 -20.73 16.14
N GLY A 439 -39.99 -19.53 15.56
CA GLY A 439 -40.73 -18.44 16.20
C GLY A 439 -40.06 -17.94 17.49
N LEU A 440 -38.73 -18.02 17.57
CA LEU A 440 -37.98 -17.67 18.77
C LEU A 440 -37.23 -16.36 18.60
N HIS A 441 -37.41 -15.44 19.56
CA HIS A 441 -36.53 -14.29 19.72
C HIS A 441 -35.07 -14.76 19.88
N CYS A 442 -34.14 -14.14 19.16
CA CYS A 442 -32.74 -14.56 19.04
C CYS A 442 -31.81 -13.59 19.77
N GLU A 443 -31.32 -13.97 20.95
CA GLU A 443 -30.52 -13.15 21.88
C GLU A 443 -29.07 -12.84 21.40
N GLY A 444 -28.80 -12.76 20.10
CA GLY A 444 -27.47 -12.52 19.53
C GLY A 444 -26.41 -13.58 19.93
N TYR A 445 -25.13 -13.33 19.63
CA TYR A 445 -24.02 -14.19 20.08
C TYR A 445 -23.34 -13.58 21.32
N PRO A 446 -23.04 -14.38 22.37
CA PRO A 446 -22.42 -13.83 23.58
C PRO A 446 -21.00 -13.29 23.33
N PRO A 447 -20.53 -12.25 24.05
CA PRO A 447 -19.27 -11.56 23.74
C PRO A 447 -18.04 -12.47 23.60
N ARG A 448 -17.83 -13.42 24.52
CA ARG A 448 -16.76 -14.46 24.43
C ARG A 448 -16.92 -15.48 23.28
N PHE A 449 -17.83 -15.25 22.35
CA PHE A 449 -18.03 -15.95 21.08
C PHE A 449 -18.35 -14.97 19.93
N GLN A 450 -18.03 -13.68 20.10
CA GLN A 450 -17.56 -12.84 18.99
C GLN A 450 -16.31 -13.52 18.41
N PHE A 451 -16.03 -13.31 17.12
CA PHE A 451 -14.96 -14.04 16.44
C PHE A 451 -13.57 -13.48 16.84
N CYS A 452 -13.01 -14.01 17.94
CA CYS A 452 -11.57 -13.95 18.18
C CYS A 452 -10.82 -14.72 17.09
N GLU A 453 -9.59 -14.28 16.83
CA GLU A 453 -8.75 -14.73 15.73
C GLU A 453 -8.51 -16.25 15.76
N MET A 454 -8.67 -16.91 14.62
CA MET A 454 -8.01 -18.18 14.36
C MET A 454 -6.72 -17.90 13.59
N VAL A 455 -5.64 -17.66 14.33
CA VAL A 455 -4.28 -17.62 13.77
C VAL A 455 -4.01 -18.93 13.04
N THR A 456 -3.74 -18.85 11.74
CA THR A 456 -3.43 -20.02 10.91
C THR A 456 -2.03 -20.53 11.18
N VAL A 457 -1.92 -21.52 12.06
CA VAL A 457 -0.73 -22.37 12.19
C VAL A 457 -1.03 -23.72 11.54
N SER A 458 -0.64 -23.86 10.27
CA SER A 458 -0.13 -25.14 9.76
C SER A 458 1.18 -25.46 10.50
N ASP A 459 1.63 -26.70 10.66
CA ASP A 459 1.54 -27.78 9.68
C ASP A 459 1.36 -29.19 10.32
N PRO A 460 1.86 -30.34 9.82
CA PRO A 460 0.96 -31.35 9.27
C PRO A 460 0.91 -32.71 10.00
N GLY A 461 -0.07 -33.53 9.60
CA GLY A 461 0.18 -34.97 9.39
C GLY A 461 -0.33 -35.97 10.43
N SER A 462 -1.50 -36.55 10.18
CA SER A 462 -1.68 -38.01 10.23
C SER A 462 -2.93 -38.44 9.44
N SER A 463 -2.83 -39.50 8.64
CA SER A 463 -3.94 -40.01 7.83
C SER A 463 -4.17 -41.51 8.02
N SER A 464 -5.40 -41.88 8.35
CA SER A 464 -5.99 -43.24 8.30
C SER A 464 -7.51 -43.06 8.50
N SER A 465 -8.47 -43.48 7.66
CA SER A 465 -8.64 -44.77 6.96
C SER A 465 -8.62 -45.93 7.97
N ARG A 466 -9.65 -46.76 8.16
CA ARG A 466 -10.78 -47.26 7.31
C ARG A 466 -11.78 -48.01 8.25
N PRO A 467 -12.82 -48.76 7.80
CA PRO A 467 -13.68 -48.65 6.61
C PRO A 467 -15.20 -48.79 6.94
N ARG A 468 -16.00 -48.82 5.85
CA ARG A 468 -17.33 -49.43 5.62
C ARG A 468 -17.97 -50.34 6.68
N GLY A 469 -19.29 -50.24 6.76
CA GLY A 469 -20.22 -51.37 6.95
C GLY A 469 -21.56 -50.95 7.57
N ASP A 470 -22.71 -51.47 7.17
CA ASP A 470 -23.23 -51.97 5.89
C ASP A 470 -24.75 -52.14 6.09
N SER A 471 -25.50 -52.54 5.05
CA SER A 471 -26.86 -53.10 5.14
C SER A 471 -28.05 -52.22 5.63
N ASN A 472 -29.11 -52.21 4.80
CA ASN A 472 -30.52 -52.58 5.08
C ASN A 472 -31.21 -52.09 6.39
N ALA A 473 -32.51 -51.71 6.39
CA ALA A 473 -33.57 -52.16 5.49
C ALA A 473 -34.80 -51.22 5.45
N GLN A 474 -35.64 -51.45 4.44
CA GLN A 474 -37.11 -51.46 4.49
C GLN A 474 -37.88 -50.25 5.07
N SER A 475 -38.58 -49.57 4.18
CA SER A 475 -39.91 -49.00 4.48
C SER A 475 -40.91 -50.13 4.80
N PRO A 476 -42.11 -49.79 5.33
CA PRO A 476 -43.25 -50.00 4.46
C PRO A 476 -44.37 -48.93 4.52
N THR A 477 -44.75 -48.46 3.33
CA THR A 477 -46.13 -48.27 2.82
C THR A 477 -47.22 -47.52 3.61
N ARG A 478 -47.88 -46.60 2.87
CA ARG A 478 -49.36 -46.40 2.78
C ARG A 478 -50.08 -45.78 4.02
N SER A 479 -51.25 -45.14 3.87
CA SER A 479 -52.05 -44.83 2.66
C SER A 479 -52.90 -43.56 2.83
N ILE A 480 -53.24 -42.94 1.69
CA ILE A 480 -54.31 -41.93 1.54
C ILE A 480 -55.68 -42.59 1.80
N PRO A 481 -56.63 -41.86 2.42
CA PRO A 481 -57.97 -41.79 1.81
C PRO A 481 -58.54 -40.37 1.77
N ALA A 482 -58.91 -39.94 0.56
CA ALA A 482 -60.12 -39.15 0.29
C ALA A 482 -61.28 -40.15 0.06
N PRO A 483 -62.57 -39.77 -0.11
CA PRO A 483 -63.07 -38.43 -0.48
C PRO A 483 -64.45 -37.97 0.09
N ASP A 484 -64.87 -36.78 -0.36
CA ASP A 484 -66.19 -36.48 -0.97
C ASP A 484 -67.33 -35.73 -0.21
N GLN A 485 -68.10 -34.96 -1.01
CA GLN A 485 -69.50 -34.50 -0.89
C GLN A 485 -69.98 -33.71 0.37
N SER A 486 -70.77 -32.62 0.27
CA SER A 486 -71.74 -32.20 -0.77
C SER A 486 -72.26 -30.74 -0.60
N ARG A 487 -73.09 -30.26 -1.58
CA ARG A 487 -73.96 -29.04 -1.58
C ARG A 487 -73.28 -27.68 -1.86
N SER A 488 -74.02 -26.56 -2.04
CA SER A 488 -74.94 -26.11 -3.13
C SER A 488 -75.50 -24.71 -2.81
N GLY A 489 -75.87 -23.80 -3.73
CA GLY A 489 -75.97 -23.89 -5.20
C GLY A 489 -76.43 -22.57 -5.89
N ALA A 490 -77.28 -22.69 -6.91
CA ALA A 490 -77.82 -21.66 -7.84
C ALA A 490 -79.04 -20.86 -7.30
N ALA A 491 -79.65 -19.81 -7.93
CA ALA A 491 -79.27 -18.77 -8.94
C ALA A 491 -80.50 -17.82 -9.18
N VAL A 492 -80.37 -16.79 -10.07
CA VAL A 492 -81.43 -15.88 -10.67
C VAL A 492 -82.24 -14.96 -9.70
N ALA A 493 -82.89 -13.82 -10.06
CA ALA A 493 -83.06 -13.04 -11.32
C ALA A 493 -83.39 -11.51 -11.08
N ASP A 494 -83.27 -10.68 -12.13
CA ASP A 494 -84.02 -9.45 -12.55
C ASP A 494 -84.49 -8.31 -11.60
N ALA A 495 -84.32 -7.03 -12.02
CA ALA A 495 -85.40 -6.18 -12.63
C ALA A 495 -85.24 -4.61 -12.58
N PHE A 496 -85.18 -3.97 -13.77
CA PHE A 496 -85.82 -2.69 -14.23
C PHE A 496 -85.80 -1.31 -13.50
N MET A 497 -85.21 -0.30 -14.21
CA MET A 497 -85.75 1.06 -14.61
C MET A 497 -86.28 2.11 -13.56
N THR A 498 -86.35 3.45 -13.77
CA THR A 498 -86.25 4.35 -14.97
C THR A 498 -85.88 5.83 -14.62
N ALA A 499 -85.43 6.61 -15.63
CA ALA A 499 -85.75 8.05 -15.90
C ALA A 499 -85.10 9.28 -15.17
N SER A 500 -84.30 10.04 -15.96
CA SER A 500 -84.42 11.51 -16.28
C SER A 500 -83.72 12.67 -15.50
N VAL A 501 -83.43 13.75 -16.29
CA VAL A 501 -83.19 15.20 -16.00
C VAL A 501 -81.74 15.76 -15.84
N GLU A 502 -81.19 16.23 -16.98
CA GLU A 502 -80.58 17.56 -17.30
C GLU A 502 -79.49 18.28 -16.44
N THR A 503 -78.31 18.47 -17.07
CA THR A 503 -77.45 19.68 -17.31
C THR A 503 -77.75 21.05 -16.66
N PRO A 504 -76.79 22.02 -16.55
CA PRO A 504 -75.57 22.23 -17.39
C PRO A 504 -74.26 22.50 -16.56
N SER A 505 -73.08 22.93 -17.07
CA SER A 505 -72.73 23.57 -18.36
C SER A 505 -71.26 23.40 -18.83
N LEU A 506 -71.12 23.19 -20.15
CA LEU A 506 -70.07 23.68 -21.08
C LEU A 506 -68.63 23.09 -21.11
N GLU A 507 -68.35 22.54 -22.30
CA GLU A 507 -67.10 22.09 -22.95
C GLU A 507 -66.32 23.29 -23.59
N PRO A 508 -65.18 23.17 -24.34
CA PRO A 508 -64.70 22.09 -25.24
C PRO A 508 -63.39 21.38 -24.79
N SER A 509 -63.03 20.14 -25.17
CA SER A 509 -63.08 19.34 -26.42
C SER A 509 -61.91 19.61 -27.40
N PHE A 510 -61.31 18.64 -28.14
CA PHE A 510 -61.68 17.22 -28.40
C PHE A 510 -60.44 16.27 -28.44
N SER A 511 -60.60 15.05 -28.98
CA SER A 511 -59.84 13.80 -28.71
C SER A 511 -58.69 13.43 -29.69
N PRO A 512 -57.80 12.49 -29.31
CA PRO A 512 -56.73 11.95 -30.18
C PRO A 512 -57.22 10.83 -31.13
N GLY A 513 -56.31 10.32 -31.97
CA GLY A 513 -56.52 9.13 -32.81
C GLY A 513 -55.25 8.26 -32.92
N GLU A 514 -55.43 6.95 -32.82
CA GLU A 514 -54.41 5.92 -33.06
C GLU A 514 -54.22 5.67 -34.56
N PHE A 515 -53.11 5.04 -34.97
CA PHE A 515 -53.08 4.23 -36.19
C PHE A 515 -52.12 3.04 -36.07
N SER A 516 -52.51 1.92 -36.66
CA SER A 516 -51.73 0.69 -36.77
C SER A 516 -51.74 0.19 -38.22
N LEU A 517 -50.59 -0.32 -38.68
CA LEU A 517 -50.34 -1.23 -39.81
C LEU A 517 -51.38 -1.31 -40.95
N ASP A 518 -50.94 -0.99 -42.17
CA ASP A 518 -51.46 -1.64 -43.39
C ASP A 518 -50.36 -1.75 -44.46
N ALA A 519 -50.52 -2.63 -45.46
CA ALA A 519 -49.51 -2.90 -46.49
C ALA A 519 -50.09 -3.46 -47.80
N THR A 520 -49.86 -2.79 -48.95
CA THR A 520 -49.86 -3.38 -50.32
C THR A 520 -49.50 -2.36 -51.43
N GLY A 521 -48.98 -2.84 -52.58
CA GLY A 521 -48.90 -2.12 -53.88
C GLY A 521 -47.70 -1.16 -54.07
N LEU A 522 -46.76 -1.29 -55.03
CA LEU A 522 -46.79 -1.44 -56.51
C LEU A 522 -47.11 -0.13 -57.28
N SER A 523 -46.36 0.30 -58.31
CA SER A 523 -45.11 -0.25 -58.90
C SER A 523 -44.34 0.72 -59.87
N LEU A 524 -43.09 0.32 -60.20
CA LEU A 524 -42.35 0.49 -61.47
C LEU A 524 -41.99 1.87 -62.08
N SER A 525 -40.67 2.11 -62.21
CA SER A 525 -39.98 2.28 -63.51
C SER A 525 -38.50 1.83 -63.38
N SER A 526 -37.77 1.58 -64.49
CA SER A 526 -36.54 0.75 -64.50
C SER A 526 -35.54 1.16 -65.62
N PRO A 527 -34.52 0.36 -66.01
CA PRO A 527 -33.14 0.24 -65.46
C PRO A 527 -32.11 0.61 -66.59
N PRO A 528 -30.89 0.00 -66.77
CA PRO A 528 -29.94 -0.72 -65.90
C PRO A 528 -28.50 -0.08 -65.89
N SER A 529 -27.49 -0.60 -65.16
CA SER A 529 -26.46 -1.56 -65.64
C SER A 529 -25.35 -1.78 -64.56
N PRO A 530 -24.45 -2.82 -64.64
CA PRO A 530 -24.03 -3.55 -63.43
C PRO A 530 -22.51 -3.69 -63.15
N ILE A 531 -22.11 -3.90 -61.87
CA ILE A 531 -20.78 -4.41 -61.47
C ILE A 531 -20.86 -5.42 -60.30
N SER A 532 -20.45 -6.67 -60.59
CA SER A 532 -19.80 -7.74 -59.79
C SER A 532 -20.21 -8.12 -58.34
N PRO A 533 -20.10 -9.43 -57.96
CA PRO A 533 -20.45 -9.94 -56.63
C PRO A 533 -19.33 -9.80 -55.59
N SER A 534 -19.72 -9.71 -54.31
CA SER A 534 -18.82 -9.75 -53.13
C SER A 534 -18.53 -11.19 -52.65
N PRO A 535 -17.32 -11.48 -52.13
CA PRO A 535 -17.00 -12.77 -51.51
C PRO A 535 -17.60 -12.93 -50.10
N PRO A 536 -17.67 -14.16 -49.55
CA PRO A 536 -18.34 -14.46 -48.28
C PRO A 536 -17.55 -14.01 -47.03
N LEU A 537 -18.22 -14.09 -45.87
CA LEU A 537 -17.73 -13.64 -44.55
C LEU A 537 -16.33 -14.14 -44.20
N ALA A 538 -15.50 -13.23 -43.68
CA ALA A 538 -14.27 -13.55 -42.96
C ALA A 538 -14.52 -13.69 -41.45
N SER A 539 -13.82 -14.62 -40.82
CA SER A 539 -13.85 -14.87 -39.37
C SER A 539 -13.24 -13.71 -38.55
N PRO A 540 -13.60 -13.52 -37.26
CA PRO A 540 -13.04 -12.46 -36.43
C PRO A 540 -11.53 -12.65 -36.17
N PRO A 541 -10.74 -11.56 -36.09
CA PRO A 541 -9.29 -11.63 -35.90
C PRO A 541 -8.92 -11.91 -34.44
N HIS A 542 -8.55 -13.15 -34.13
CA HIS A 542 -7.80 -13.46 -32.91
C HIS A 542 -6.29 -13.39 -33.18
N GLY A 543 -5.68 -12.29 -32.75
CA GLY A 543 -4.23 -12.11 -32.68
C GLY A 543 -3.87 -11.02 -31.68
N PRO A 544 -2.72 -11.09 -31.00
CA PRO A 544 -2.30 -10.06 -30.05
C PRO A 544 -1.94 -8.77 -30.80
N THR A 545 -2.74 -7.71 -30.61
CA THR A 545 -2.43 -6.39 -31.15
C THR A 545 -1.29 -5.77 -30.35
N THR A 546 -0.23 -5.34 -31.02
CA THR A 546 0.92 -4.67 -30.39
C THR A 546 0.47 -3.37 -29.71
N PRO A 547 0.92 -3.06 -28.48
CA PRO A 547 0.69 -1.75 -27.87
C PRO A 547 1.34 -0.62 -28.68
N LEU A 548 0.86 0.61 -28.48
CA LEU A 548 1.27 1.81 -29.21
C LEU A 548 2.72 2.25 -28.86
N THR A 549 3.70 1.66 -29.52
CA THR A 549 5.10 2.09 -29.52
C THR A 549 5.25 3.50 -30.09
N GLY A 550 6.09 4.34 -29.49
CA GLY A 550 6.25 5.74 -29.87
C GLY A 550 6.16 6.75 -28.71
N SER A 551 6.41 6.31 -27.48
CA SER A 551 6.63 7.19 -26.32
C SER A 551 7.74 6.58 -25.47
N PRO A 552 8.82 7.31 -25.15
CA PRO A 552 9.94 6.77 -24.36
C PRO A 552 9.49 6.08 -23.07
N ASP A 553 8.50 6.64 -22.36
CA ASP A 553 7.98 6.11 -21.09
C ASP A 553 7.21 4.78 -21.22
N LEU A 554 6.78 4.43 -22.43
CA LEU A 554 6.13 3.15 -22.75
C LEU A 554 7.12 2.13 -23.31
N ASP A 555 8.04 2.60 -24.15
CA ASP A 555 9.04 1.78 -24.86
C ASP A 555 10.18 1.32 -23.93
N HIS A 556 10.46 2.04 -22.83
CA HIS A 556 11.47 1.66 -21.83
C HIS A 556 11.09 0.45 -20.95
N ASP A 557 9.82 0.08 -20.86
CA ASP A 557 9.30 -0.81 -19.79
C ASP A 557 8.29 -1.86 -20.31
N LEU A 558 8.52 -2.33 -21.53
CA LEU A 558 7.58 -3.18 -22.31
C LEU A 558 7.09 -4.43 -21.55
N LEU A 559 7.94 -5.07 -20.75
CA LEU A 559 7.57 -6.26 -19.98
C LEU A 559 6.61 -5.92 -18.84
N THR A 560 6.90 -4.87 -18.07
CA THR A 560 6.00 -4.39 -16.99
C THR A 560 4.68 -3.91 -17.57
N ASN A 561 4.72 -3.19 -18.71
CA ASN A 561 3.51 -2.74 -19.38
C ASN A 561 2.64 -3.90 -19.84
N GLN A 562 3.22 -5.01 -20.32
CA GLN A 562 2.47 -6.24 -20.58
C GLN A 562 1.90 -6.86 -19.29
N ILE A 563 2.67 -6.93 -18.20
CA ILE A 563 2.19 -7.45 -16.90
C ILE A 563 0.99 -6.64 -16.38
N LEU A 564 1.06 -5.31 -16.44
CA LEU A 564 0.00 -4.40 -16.01
C LEU A 564 -1.26 -4.52 -16.87
N ILE A 565 -1.13 -4.62 -18.20
CA ILE A 565 -2.26 -4.87 -19.10
C ILE A 565 -2.89 -6.25 -18.85
N ILE A 566 -2.07 -7.28 -18.62
CA ILE A 566 -2.53 -8.65 -18.32
C ILE A 566 -3.25 -8.69 -16.96
N HIS A 567 -2.77 -7.96 -15.94
CA HIS A 567 -3.45 -7.78 -14.66
C HIS A 567 -4.78 -7.05 -14.83
N PHE A 568 -4.85 -6.03 -15.70
CA PHE A 568 -6.10 -5.37 -16.03
C PHE A 568 -7.11 -6.33 -16.69
N ASP A 569 -6.73 -7.01 -17.77
CA ASP A 569 -7.59 -7.94 -18.50
C ASP A 569 -8.09 -9.08 -17.60
N ARG A 570 -7.16 -9.75 -16.90
CA ARG A 570 -7.44 -11.02 -16.21
C ARG A 570 -8.01 -10.85 -14.80
N LYS A 571 -7.70 -9.75 -14.10
CA LYS A 571 -8.12 -9.48 -12.71
C LYS A 571 -9.05 -8.26 -12.63
N LEU A 572 -8.58 -7.05 -12.98
CA LEU A 572 -9.33 -5.82 -12.70
C LEU A 572 -10.63 -5.70 -13.50
N SER A 573 -10.64 -6.02 -14.81
CA SER A 573 -11.86 -5.97 -15.63
C SER A 573 -12.99 -6.81 -14.99
N LYS A 574 -12.64 -8.03 -14.54
CA LYS A 574 -13.53 -8.97 -13.83
C LYS A 574 -13.86 -8.55 -12.39
N HIS A 575 -13.14 -7.58 -11.82
CA HIS A 575 -13.44 -7.02 -10.50
C HIS A 575 -14.27 -5.73 -10.58
N LEU A 576 -14.41 -5.14 -11.78
CA LEU A 576 -15.13 -3.90 -12.02
C LEU A 576 -16.56 -4.08 -12.59
N THR A 577 -16.90 -5.24 -13.14
CA THR A 577 -18.25 -5.56 -13.66
C THR A 577 -18.80 -6.91 -13.17
N ILE A 578 -20.11 -7.04 -13.09
CA ILE A 578 -20.85 -8.30 -12.98
C ILE A 578 -20.79 -8.98 -14.35
N HIS A 579 -20.10 -10.12 -14.44
CA HIS A 579 -19.95 -10.90 -15.66
C HIS A 579 -20.51 -12.31 -15.45
N THR A 580 -21.69 -12.57 -16.02
CA THR A 580 -22.40 -13.85 -16.05
C THR A 580 -22.48 -14.41 -17.48
N GLU A 581 -22.88 -15.67 -17.64
CA GLU A 581 -23.25 -16.20 -18.95
C GLU A 581 -24.36 -15.34 -19.58
N GLY A 582 -24.13 -14.82 -20.79
CA GLY A 582 -25.04 -13.90 -21.48
C GLY A 582 -24.81 -12.40 -21.26
N THR A 583 -23.77 -11.98 -20.52
CA THR A 583 -23.39 -10.55 -20.38
C THR A 583 -21.98 -10.26 -20.87
N GLU A 584 -21.81 -9.16 -21.61
CA GLU A 584 -20.52 -8.60 -22.02
C GLU A 584 -19.71 -8.01 -20.83
N ASN A 585 -18.41 -7.79 -21.01
CA ASN A 585 -17.52 -7.13 -20.04
C ASN A 585 -17.05 -5.79 -20.61
N PRO A 586 -17.72 -4.66 -20.34
CA PRO A 586 -17.41 -3.38 -20.99
C PRO A 586 -16.00 -2.83 -20.66
N PHE A 587 -15.35 -3.28 -19.59
CA PHE A 587 -13.94 -2.94 -19.34
C PHE A 587 -12.99 -3.66 -20.31
N ARG A 588 -13.35 -4.86 -20.75
CA ARG A 588 -12.63 -5.62 -21.78
C ARG A 588 -13.05 -5.22 -23.19
N ASP A 589 -14.33 -4.91 -23.39
CA ASP A 589 -14.93 -4.75 -24.70
C ASP A 589 -14.95 -3.28 -25.17
N HIS A 590 -14.70 -2.31 -24.26
CA HIS A 590 -14.59 -0.88 -24.57
C HIS A 590 -13.30 -0.25 -24.03
N VAL A 591 -12.99 -0.38 -22.73
CA VAL A 591 -11.84 0.32 -22.13
C VAL A 591 -10.49 -0.20 -22.65
N LEU A 592 -10.31 -1.52 -22.70
CA LEU A 592 -9.06 -2.13 -23.19
C LEU A 592 -8.78 -1.79 -24.68
N PRO A 593 -9.74 -1.88 -25.62
CA PRO A 593 -9.55 -1.41 -26.99
C PRO A 593 -9.15 0.07 -27.10
N LEU A 594 -9.72 0.97 -26.28
CA LEU A 594 -9.36 2.39 -26.27
C LEU A 594 -7.95 2.62 -25.71
N ALA A 595 -7.48 1.79 -24.76
CA ALA A 595 -6.08 1.80 -24.32
C ALA A 595 -5.10 1.38 -25.44
N TYR A 596 -5.50 0.48 -26.35
CA TYR A 596 -4.73 0.16 -27.56
C TYR A 596 -4.84 1.23 -28.67
N GLN A 597 -5.67 2.27 -28.51
CA GLN A 597 -5.89 3.33 -29.50
C GLN A 597 -5.38 4.71 -29.04
N HIS A 598 -5.28 4.97 -27.73
CA HIS A 598 -4.84 6.27 -27.20
C HIS A 598 -3.90 6.13 -26.00
N GLN A 599 -2.70 6.73 -26.11
CA GLN A 599 -1.66 6.65 -25.08
C GLN A 599 -2.14 7.19 -23.71
N GLY A 600 -2.99 8.22 -23.67
CA GLY A 600 -3.55 8.70 -22.40
C GLY A 600 -4.44 7.69 -21.68
N VAL A 601 -5.24 6.91 -22.43
CA VAL A 601 -6.07 5.83 -21.87
C VAL A 601 -5.18 4.67 -21.40
N LEU A 602 -4.11 4.36 -22.15
CA LEU A 602 -3.11 3.38 -21.75
C LEU A 602 -2.40 3.77 -20.46
N HIS A 603 -1.92 5.01 -20.34
CA HIS A 603 -1.30 5.52 -19.11
C HIS A 603 -2.27 5.45 -17.92
N ALA A 604 -3.55 5.81 -18.10
CA ALA A 604 -4.54 5.73 -17.02
C ALA A 604 -4.76 4.26 -16.56
N LEU A 605 -4.81 3.31 -17.50
CA LEU A 605 -4.96 1.88 -17.26
C LEU A 605 -3.72 1.28 -16.55
N LEU A 606 -2.52 1.61 -17.03
CA LEU A 606 -1.24 1.16 -16.44
C LEU A 606 -1.07 1.68 -15.02
N GLY A 607 -1.33 2.98 -14.79
CA GLY A 607 -1.23 3.61 -13.48
C GLY A 607 -2.19 2.99 -12.46
N PHE A 608 -3.47 2.83 -12.83
CA PHE A 608 -4.47 2.17 -11.98
C PHE A 608 -4.09 0.71 -11.68
N SER A 609 -3.54 -0.01 -12.66
CA SER A 609 -3.12 -1.40 -12.49
C SER A 609 -1.94 -1.53 -11.52
N ALA A 610 -0.95 -0.63 -11.60
CA ALA A 610 0.21 -0.61 -10.72
C ALA A 610 -0.18 -0.25 -9.28
N CYS A 611 -1.06 0.77 -9.12
CA CYS A 611 -1.64 1.15 -7.84
C CYS A 611 -2.32 -0.04 -7.14
N HIS A 612 -3.12 -0.82 -7.88
CA HIS A 612 -3.75 -2.02 -7.33
C HIS A 612 -2.78 -3.17 -7.03
N MET A 613 -1.78 -3.42 -7.88
CA MET A 613 -0.79 -4.49 -7.62
C MET A 613 -0.04 -4.27 -6.31
N HIS A 614 0.34 -3.02 -6.03
CA HIS A 614 0.93 -2.60 -4.76
C HIS A 614 -0.07 -2.77 -3.59
N LEU A 615 -1.21 -2.09 -3.64
CA LEU A 615 -2.14 -1.99 -2.49
C LEU A 615 -2.94 -3.27 -2.22
N SER A 616 -2.96 -4.23 -3.14
CA SER A 616 -3.58 -5.55 -2.92
C SER A 616 -2.67 -6.56 -2.23
N GLY A 617 -1.43 -6.18 -1.86
CA GLY A 617 -0.48 -7.08 -1.21
C GLY A 617 0.03 -8.20 -2.12
N THR A 618 -0.14 -8.06 -3.44
CA THR A 618 0.43 -9.00 -4.42
C THR A 618 1.89 -8.71 -4.75
N ASP A 619 2.36 -7.49 -4.49
CA ASP A 619 3.77 -7.10 -4.61
C ASP A 619 4.08 -5.93 -3.66
N GLU A 620 5.03 -6.10 -2.75
CA GLU A 620 5.45 -5.05 -1.80
C GLU A 620 6.49 -4.07 -2.39
N SER A 621 6.89 -4.25 -3.64
CA SER A 621 7.95 -3.45 -4.27
C SER A 621 7.56 -1.98 -4.45
N GLN A 622 8.45 -1.10 -3.99
CA GLN A 622 8.36 0.35 -4.18
C GLN A 622 8.27 0.75 -5.66
N TYR A 623 8.76 -0.11 -6.57
CA TYR A 623 8.71 0.09 -8.01
C TYR A 623 7.28 0.28 -8.54
N PHE A 624 6.27 -0.42 -7.98
CA PHE A 624 4.88 -0.24 -8.42
C PHE A 624 4.27 1.09 -7.94
N VAL A 625 4.76 1.67 -6.83
CA VAL A 625 4.37 3.02 -6.38
C VAL A 625 4.85 4.07 -7.37
N THR A 626 6.15 4.03 -7.73
CA THR A 626 6.71 4.96 -8.73
C THR A 626 6.07 4.79 -10.10
N THR A 627 5.80 3.56 -10.52
CA THR A 627 5.16 3.26 -11.81
C THR A 627 3.70 3.71 -11.85
N ALA A 628 2.96 3.59 -10.75
CA ALA A 628 1.59 4.11 -10.64
C ALA A 628 1.54 5.64 -10.82
N LEU A 629 2.39 6.36 -10.08
CA LEU A 629 2.47 7.83 -10.15
C LEU A 629 2.93 8.32 -11.53
N ARG A 630 4.01 7.74 -12.09
CA ARG A 630 4.53 8.04 -13.44
C ARG A 630 3.41 8.01 -14.49
N TYR A 631 2.64 6.92 -14.53
CA TYR A 631 1.58 6.77 -15.52
C TYR A 631 0.31 7.57 -15.19
N ARG A 632 -0.01 7.85 -13.92
CA ARG A 632 -1.08 8.80 -13.54
C ARG A 632 -0.80 10.20 -14.07
N VAL A 633 0.42 10.73 -13.90
CA VAL A 633 0.80 12.06 -14.38
C VAL A 633 0.80 12.14 -15.91
N SER A 634 1.32 11.12 -16.61
CA SER A 634 1.24 11.07 -18.08
C SER A 634 -0.18 10.89 -18.63
N ALA A 635 -1.11 10.33 -17.87
CA ALA A 635 -2.54 10.33 -18.19
C ALA A 635 -3.19 11.71 -17.98
N LEU A 636 -2.93 12.37 -16.84
CA LEU A 636 -3.44 13.70 -16.51
C LEU A 636 -3.04 14.74 -17.57
N ARG A 637 -1.81 14.69 -18.06
CA ARG A 637 -1.30 15.54 -19.16
C ARG A 637 -2.03 15.31 -20.47
N SER A 638 -2.29 14.06 -20.83
CA SER A 638 -3.04 13.71 -22.04
C SER A 638 -4.51 14.14 -21.95
N LEU A 639 -5.12 14.00 -20.77
CA LEU A 639 -6.44 14.54 -20.47
C LEU A 639 -6.47 16.08 -20.59
N GLY A 640 -5.51 16.79 -20.00
CA GLY A 640 -5.39 18.24 -20.10
C GLY A 640 -5.27 18.73 -21.55
N SER A 641 -4.50 18.02 -22.38
CA SER A 641 -4.36 18.33 -23.81
C SER A 641 -5.67 18.15 -24.59
N LEU A 642 -6.51 17.17 -24.25
CA LEU A 642 -7.82 16.98 -24.89
C LEU A 642 -8.88 17.94 -24.35
N LEU A 643 -8.82 18.33 -23.07
CA LEU A 643 -9.71 19.36 -22.52
C LEU A 643 -9.43 20.74 -23.14
N LEU A 644 -8.15 21.09 -23.35
CA LEU A 644 -7.77 22.30 -24.11
C LEU A 644 -8.25 22.25 -25.57
N LYS A 645 -8.29 21.05 -26.18
CA LYS A 645 -8.83 20.85 -27.53
C LYS A 645 -10.35 21.07 -27.58
N GLU A 646 -11.10 20.55 -26.62
CA GLU A 646 -12.56 20.79 -26.49
C GLU A 646 -12.88 22.29 -26.40
N GLU A 647 -12.06 23.08 -25.69
CA GLU A 647 -12.24 24.53 -25.55
C GLU A 647 -11.96 25.33 -26.85
N ILE A 648 -11.00 24.87 -27.67
CA ILE A 648 -10.54 25.62 -28.85
C ILE A 648 -11.29 25.20 -30.14
N GLU A 649 -11.44 23.90 -30.38
CA GLU A 649 -11.96 23.36 -31.66
C GLU A 649 -12.99 22.23 -31.51
N GLY A 650 -13.16 21.69 -30.30
CA GLY A 650 -14.09 20.58 -30.01
C GLY A 650 -13.48 19.20 -30.25
N LEU A 651 -13.98 18.20 -29.52
CA LEU A 651 -13.55 16.81 -29.66
C LEU A 651 -14.32 16.06 -30.77
N SER A 652 -13.61 15.15 -31.44
CA SER A 652 -14.24 14.09 -32.25
C SER A 652 -14.77 12.97 -31.33
N SER A 653 -15.75 12.19 -31.79
CA SER A 653 -16.41 11.18 -30.93
C SER A 653 -15.48 10.08 -30.39
N SER A 654 -14.36 9.79 -31.04
CA SER A 654 -13.31 8.91 -30.46
C SER A 654 -12.55 9.59 -29.32
N GLU A 655 -12.30 10.90 -29.41
CA GLU A 655 -11.62 11.66 -28.36
C GLU A 655 -12.53 11.95 -27.17
N GLU A 656 -13.84 12.11 -27.40
CA GLU A 656 -14.86 12.11 -26.35
C GLU A 656 -14.79 10.80 -25.54
N GLU A 657 -14.69 9.65 -26.21
CA GLU A 657 -14.49 8.35 -25.55
C GLU A 657 -13.15 8.22 -24.85
N PHE A 658 -12.06 8.76 -25.41
CA PHE A 658 -10.76 8.78 -24.73
C PHE A 658 -10.80 9.62 -23.44
N VAL A 659 -11.43 10.80 -23.45
CA VAL A 659 -11.62 11.63 -22.25
C VAL A 659 -12.45 10.90 -21.21
N LEU A 660 -13.61 10.35 -21.59
CA LEU A 660 -14.48 9.60 -20.70
C LEU A 660 -13.79 8.36 -20.10
N ALA A 661 -13.00 7.63 -20.89
CA ALA A 661 -12.23 6.48 -20.44
C ALA A 661 -11.09 6.85 -19.48
N MET A 662 -10.33 7.91 -19.79
CA MET A 662 -9.27 8.41 -18.90
C MET A 662 -9.85 8.90 -17.57
N VAL A 663 -10.94 9.67 -17.59
CA VAL A 663 -11.57 10.17 -16.35
C VAL A 663 -12.09 9.02 -15.50
N LEU A 664 -12.72 8.00 -16.11
CA LEU A 664 -13.17 6.81 -15.37
C LEU A 664 -11.98 6.09 -14.70
N LEU A 665 -10.88 5.87 -15.43
CA LEU A 665 -9.67 5.21 -14.93
C LEU A 665 -8.90 6.03 -13.88
N LEU A 666 -8.90 7.36 -13.99
CA LEU A 666 -8.27 8.27 -13.01
C LEU A 666 -9.08 8.33 -11.71
N VAL A 667 -10.41 8.45 -11.78
CA VAL A 667 -11.27 8.29 -10.59
C VAL A 667 -11.05 6.92 -9.95
N PHE A 668 -10.90 5.86 -10.76
CA PHE A 668 -10.60 4.52 -10.27
C PHE A 668 -9.21 4.40 -9.60
N HIS A 669 -8.21 5.13 -10.09
CA HIS A 669 -6.89 5.24 -9.48
C HIS A 669 -6.95 5.92 -8.12
N ASP A 670 -7.52 7.13 -8.05
CA ASP A 670 -7.66 7.92 -6.82
C ASP A 670 -8.26 7.09 -5.66
N ILE A 671 -9.31 6.32 -5.98
CA ILE A 671 -10.06 5.53 -5.00
C ILE A 671 -9.28 4.30 -4.55
N CYS A 672 -8.51 3.69 -5.45
CA CYS A 672 -7.59 2.62 -5.10
C CYS A 672 -6.52 3.12 -4.13
N GLU A 673 -5.93 4.29 -4.43
CA GLU A 673 -4.85 4.92 -3.69
C GLU A 673 -5.28 5.43 -2.30
N THR A 674 -6.40 6.16 -2.23
CA THR A 674 -6.78 6.98 -1.06
C THR A 674 -8.12 6.62 -0.43
N GLY A 675 -8.89 5.71 -1.03
CA GLY A 675 -10.30 5.47 -0.64
C GLY A 675 -11.23 6.68 -0.89
N ILE A 676 -10.77 7.68 -1.62
CA ILE A 676 -11.48 8.90 -1.96
C ILE A 676 -11.29 9.10 -3.48
N SER A 677 -12.28 9.62 -4.21
CA SER A 677 -11.96 10.23 -5.50
C SER A 677 -11.37 11.58 -5.12
N SER A 678 -10.04 11.68 -5.09
CA SER A 678 -9.29 12.78 -4.45
C SER A 678 -9.95 14.11 -4.72
N HIS A 679 -10.30 14.33 -5.98
CA HIS A 679 -11.16 15.42 -6.37
C HIS A 679 -12.44 14.93 -7.03
N GLY A 680 -13.55 15.49 -6.55
CA GLY A 680 -14.76 15.61 -7.33
C GLY A 680 -14.54 16.33 -8.67
N ALA A 681 -13.42 17.05 -8.84
CA ALA A 681 -13.01 17.72 -10.07
C ALA A 681 -12.89 16.79 -11.29
N HIS A 682 -12.55 15.49 -11.12
CA HIS A 682 -12.57 14.56 -12.26
C HIS A 682 -14.00 14.35 -12.79
N LEU A 683 -14.97 14.13 -11.89
CA LEU A 683 -16.37 14.01 -12.26
C LEU A 683 -16.93 15.37 -12.73
N THR A 684 -16.80 16.42 -11.91
CA THR A 684 -17.27 17.78 -12.19
C THR A 684 -16.68 18.36 -13.49
N GLY A 685 -15.39 18.13 -13.77
CA GLY A 685 -14.73 18.59 -15.00
C GLY A 685 -15.28 17.92 -16.26
N VAL A 686 -15.65 16.64 -16.19
CA VAL A 686 -16.32 15.95 -17.30
C VAL A 686 -17.85 16.11 -17.29
N ALA A 687 -18.43 16.84 -16.32
CA ALA A 687 -19.88 17.01 -16.20
C ALA A 687 -20.49 17.76 -17.39
N PHE A 688 -19.79 18.76 -17.93
CA PHE A 688 -20.20 19.45 -19.16
C PHE A 688 -20.26 18.46 -20.34
N LEU A 689 -19.20 17.67 -20.54
CA LEU A 689 -19.14 16.67 -21.60
C LEU A 689 -20.23 15.59 -21.41
N CYS A 690 -20.46 15.11 -20.19
CA CYS A 690 -21.56 14.18 -19.89
C CYS A 690 -22.95 14.79 -20.11
N GLY A 691 -23.13 16.10 -19.90
CA GLY A 691 -24.38 16.82 -20.20
C GLY A 691 -24.60 17.05 -21.70
N ARG A 692 -23.56 17.50 -22.42
CA ARG A 692 -23.54 17.59 -23.89
C ARG A 692 -23.82 16.22 -24.51
N LEU A 693 -23.19 15.18 -23.96
CA LEU A 693 -23.45 13.77 -24.23
C LEU A 693 -24.60 13.18 -23.38
N ALA A 694 -25.60 13.97 -22.99
CA ALA A 694 -26.91 13.48 -22.53
C ALA A 694 -28.08 14.07 -23.32
N CYS A 695 -27.93 15.25 -23.94
CA CYS A 695 -29.03 15.99 -24.60
C CYS A 695 -28.84 16.28 -26.12
N PRO A 696 -28.67 15.27 -27.01
CA PRO A 696 -28.83 15.47 -28.45
C PRO A 696 -30.31 15.38 -28.88
N PRO A 697 -30.65 15.79 -30.12
CA PRO A 697 -31.99 15.61 -30.67
C PRO A 697 -32.34 14.15 -31.01
N ASP A 698 -31.36 13.23 -31.04
CA ASP A 698 -31.56 11.81 -31.31
C ASP A 698 -30.64 10.94 -30.43
N PHE A 699 -31.21 9.93 -29.76
CA PHE A 699 -30.47 8.99 -28.92
C PHE A 699 -29.90 7.80 -29.70
N SER A 700 -30.40 7.51 -30.90
CA SER A 700 -30.06 6.31 -31.69
C SER A 700 -28.66 6.34 -32.31
N THR A 701 -28.00 7.49 -32.31
CA THR A 701 -26.74 7.79 -33.01
C THR A 701 -25.47 7.41 -32.22
N ARG A 702 -25.62 6.81 -31.03
CA ARG A 702 -24.54 6.68 -30.04
C ARG A 702 -23.86 5.32 -30.04
N SER A 703 -22.58 5.31 -29.70
CA SER A 703 -21.86 4.08 -29.42
C SER A 703 -22.29 3.47 -28.07
N ARG A 704 -22.12 2.14 -27.95
CA ARG A 704 -22.30 1.42 -26.68
C ARG A 704 -21.24 1.82 -25.64
N ALA A 705 -20.03 2.17 -26.09
CA ALA A 705 -18.92 2.58 -25.24
C ALA A 705 -19.20 3.91 -24.52
N SER A 706 -19.55 4.97 -25.28
CA SER A 706 -19.95 6.27 -24.74
C SER A 706 -21.06 6.13 -23.69
N MET A 707 -22.11 5.35 -23.99
CA MET A 707 -23.22 5.12 -23.05
C MET A 707 -22.83 4.32 -21.81
N PHE A 708 -21.90 3.36 -21.92
CA PHE A 708 -21.30 2.70 -20.77
C PHE A 708 -20.53 3.68 -19.88
N PHE A 709 -19.67 4.54 -20.46
CA PHE A 709 -18.92 5.51 -19.68
C PHE A 709 -19.82 6.52 -18.96
N ILE A 710 -20.83 7.06 -19.64
CA ILE A 710 -21.82 7.96 -19.02
C ILE A 710 -22.56 7.25 -17.88
N SER A 711 -22.92 5.97 -18.06
CA SER A 711 -23.55 5.16 -17.00
C SER A 711 -22.63 4.99 -15.78
N ALA A 712 -21.33 4.74 -15.99
CA ALA A 712 -20.36 4.55 -14.92
C ALA A 712 -20.02 5.85 -14.18
N LEU A 713 -19.80 6.94 -14.92
CA LEU A 713 -19.52 8.25 -14.37
C LEU A 713 -20.74 8.84 -13.63
N ALA A 714 -21.95 8.66 -14.15
CA ALA A 714 -23.18 9.08 -13.47
C ALA A 714 -23.47 8.24 -12.22
N TRP A 715 -23.05 6.96 -12.19
CA TRP A 715 -23.08 6.15 -10.98
C TRP A 715 -22.11 6.68 -9.91
N LEU A 716 -20.88 7.02 -10.30
CA LEU A 716 -19.87 7.60 -9.40
C LEU A 716 -20.33 8.96 -8.84
N ASP A 717 -20.92 9.83 -9.67
CA ASP A 717 -21.48 11.10 -9.23
C ASP A 717 -22.69 10.92 -8.30
N MET A 718 -23.58 9.96 -8.57
CA MET A 718 -24.69 9.62 -7.66
C MET A 718 -24.19 9.13 -6.30
N LEU A 719 -23.12 8.32 -6.25
CA LEU A 719 -22.50 7.90 -5.00
C LEU A 719 -21.86 9.07 -4.23
N ARG A 720 -21.22 10.01 -4.92
CA ARG A 720 -20.80 11.29 -4.32
C ARG A 720 -22.00 12.05 -3.74
N GLY A 721 -23.13 12.09 -4.46
CA GLY A 721 -24.40 12.64 -3.97
C GLY A 721 -24.93 11.96 -2.69
N PHE A 722 -24.72 10.66 -2.51
CA PHE A 722 -25.07 9.99 -1.25
C PHE A 722 -24.29 10.53 -0.04
N SER A 723 -23.02 10.92 -0.21
CA SER A 723 -22.21 11.58 0.83
C SER A 723 -22.50 13.08 1.04
N GLY A 724 -23.34 13.67 0.18
CA GLY A 724 -23.79 15.05 0.25
C GLY A 724 -24.48 15.44 -1.05
N ALA A 725 -25.78 15.77 -0.99
CA ALA A 725 -26.56 16.07 -2.18
C ALA A 725 -26.04 17.30 -2.93
N GLU A 726 -25.52 18.28 -2.20
CA GLU A 726 -24.83 19.46 -2.71
C GLU A 726 -23.66 19.14 -3.65
N LYS A 727 -23.05 17.96 -3.50
CA LYS A 727 -21.87 17.50 -4.25
C LYS A 727 -22.20 16.87 -5.62
N LEU A 728 -23.47 16.59 -5.90
CA LEU A 728 -23.96 16.00 -7.15
C LEU A 728 -23.71 16.98 -8.31
N ALA A 729 -22.89 16.61 -9.31
CA ALA A 729 -22.57 17.52 -10.42
C ALA A 729 -23.42 17.31 -11.67
N TYR A 730 -23.87 16.07 -11.93
CA TYR A 730 -24.54 15.76 -13.19
C TYR A 730 -26.01 16.14 -13.08
N SER A 731 -26.62 16.53 -14.20
CA SER A 731 -28.02 16.96 -14.22
C SER A 731 -28.99 15.76 -14.27
N ASP A 732 -30.30 16.02 -14.10
CA ASP A 732 -31.30 14.96 -14.15
C ASP A 732 -31.45 14.37 -15.56
N GLU A 733 -31.13 15.15 -16.59
CA GLU A 733 -31.09 14.71 -17.98
C GLU A 733 -30.01 13.64 -18.23
N VAL A 734 -28.85 13.74 -17.58
CA VAL A 734 -27.81 12.69 -17.64
C VAL A 734 -28.32 11.38 -17.04
N ARG A 735 -28.98 11.46 -15.87
CA ARG A 735 -29.55 10.29 -15.19
C ARG A 735 -30.76 9.72 -15.95
N LYS A 736 -31.54 10.57 -16.60
CA LYS A 736 -32.64 10.20 -17.50
C LYS A 736 -32.12 9.50 -18.75
N CYS A 737 -31.03 9.97 -19.35
CA CYS A 737 -30.37 9.31 -20.48
C CYS A 737 -29.91 7.88 -20.12
N VAL A 738 -29.27 7.71 -18.95
CA VAL A 738 -28.86 6.38 -18.43
C VAL A 738 -30.06 5.45 -18.17
N ARG A 739 -31.20 6.01 -17.74
CA ARG A 739 -32.47 5.27 -17.54
C ARG A 739 -33.10 4.84 -18.89
N ASP A 740 -33.21 5.77 -19.83
CA ASP A 740 -33.99 5.59 -21.06
C ASP A 740 -33.25 4.76 -22.12
N HIS A 741 -31.91 4.76 -22.12
CA HIS A 741 -31.09 3.97 -23.06
C HIS A 741 -30.96 2.47 -22.67
N GLY A 742 -31.95 1.89 -21.99
CA GLY A 742 -32.03 0.42 -21.76
C GLY A 742 -31.01 -0.17 -20.77
N SER A 743 -30.03 0.59 -20.28
CA SER A 743 -29.33 0.38 -19.00
C SER A 743 -28.50 -0.90 -18.77
N LEU A 744 -28.27 -1.75 -19.79
CA LEU A 744 -27.48 -2.97 -19.63
C LEU A 744 -26.13 -2.70 -18.97
N SER A 745 -25.50 -1.58 -19.31
CA SER A 745 -24.30 -1.01 -18.69
C SER A 745 -24.39 -0.78 -17.18
N LEU A 746 -25.47 -0.17 -16.68
CA LEU A 746 -25.63 0.13 -15.25
C LEU A 746 -25.91 -1.15 -14.45
N HIS A 747 -26.69 -2.08 -15.03
CA HIS A 747 -26.88 -3.39 -14.43
C HIS A 747 -25.57 -4.18 -14.37
N THR A 748 -24.84 -4.34 -15.47
CA THR A 748 -23.54 -5.05 -15.42
C THR A 748 -22.53 -4.32 -14.53
N LEU A 749 -22.56 -2.99 -14.44
CA LEU A 749 -21.68 -2.27 -13.52
C LEU A 749 -22.05 -2.50 -12.04
N VAL A 750 -23.31 -2.38 -11.63
CA VAL A 750 -23.67 -2.41 -10.18
C VAL A 750 -24.89 -3.22 -9.79
N GLY A 751 -25.76 -3.59 -10.72
CA GLY A 751 -27.01 -4.30 -10.43
C GLY A 751 -28.07 -3.46 -9.72
N CYS A 752 -27.89 -2.14 -9.66
CA CYS A 752 -28.93 -1.19 -9.27
C CYS A 752 -29.89 -0.96 -10.46
N PRO A 753 -31.21 -1.21 -10.31
CA PRO A 753 -32.16 -0.96 -11.40
C PRO A 753 -32.26 0.53 -11.79
N PRO A 754 -32.54 0.86 -13.07
CA PRO A 754 -32.39 2.22 -13.57
C PRO A 754 -33.51 3.14 -13.07
N GLY A 755 -34.70 2.57 -12.83
CA GLY A 755 -35.80 3.28 -12.18
C GLY A 755 -35.51 3.64 -10.72
N ILE A 756 -34.73 2.81 -10.02
CA ILE A 756 -34.26 3.10 -8.65
C ILE A 756 -33.17 4.16 -8.69
N PHE A 757 -32.13 3.97 -9.52
CA PHE A 757 -31.05 4.93 -9.76
C PHE A 757 -31.57 6.33 -10.13
N HIS A 758 -32.49 6.41 -11.08
CA HIS A 758 -33.11 7.67 -11.47
C HIS A 758 -33.94 8.27 -10.34
N ARG A 759 -34.76 7.47 -9.63
CA ARG A 759 -35.59 8.01 -8.53
C ARG A 759 -34.74 8.58 -7.40
N ILE A 760 -33.67 7.89 -6.98
CA ILE A 760 -32.80 8.43 -5.93
C ILE A 760 -31.98 9.62 -6.43
N GLY A 761 -31.60 9.64 -7.70
CA GLY A 761 -31.04 10.82 -8.37
C GLY A 761 -31.92 12.06 -8.26
N GLN A 762 -33.23 11.92 -8.45
CA GLN A 762 -34.19 13.01 -8.27
C GLN A 762 -34.31 13.50 -6.82
N VAL A 763 -34.21 12.59 -5.84
CA VAL A 763 -34.17 12.96 -4.41
C VAL A 763 -32.89 13.72 -4.08
N LEU A 764 -31.75 13.31 -4.62
CA LEU A 764 -30.47 14.01 -4.42
C LEU A 764 -30.48 15.38 -5.11
N GLU A 765 -31.04 15.50 -6.31
CA GLU A 765 -31.22 16.79 -7.00
C GLU A 765 -32.16 17.74 -6.24
N ALA A 766 -33.23 17.22 -5.65
CA ALA A 766 -34.13 17.99 -4.79
C ALA A 766 -33.45 18.39 -3.47
N GLY A 767 -32.67 17.48 -2.86
CA GLY A 767 -31.88 17.74 -1.67
C GLY A 767 -30.81 18.81 -1.90
N LYS A 768 -30.15 18.81 -3.06
CA LYS A 768 -29.22 19.85 -3.49
C LYS A 768 -29.88 21.23 -3.56
N LYS A 769 -31.10 21.30 -4.10
CA LYS A 769 -31.88 22.54 -4.18
C LYS A 769 -32.36 23.00 -2.81
N TYR A 770 -32.80 22.07 -1.95
CA TYR A 770 -33.20 22.34 -0.57
C TYR A 770 -32.03 22.90 0.28
N LEU A 771 -30.86 22.26 0.24
CA LEU A 771 -29.66 22.70 0.98
C LEU A 771 -29.13 24.06 0.51
N ASN A 772 -29.40 24.44 -0.75
CA ASN A 772 -29.04 25.73 -1.33
C ASN A 772 -30.20 26.76 -1.29
N GLU A 773 -31.18 26.58 -0.38
CA GLU A 773 -32.37 27.43 -0.18
C GLU A 773 -33.31 27.59 -1.41
N GLY A 774 -33.02 26.89 -2.52
CA GLY A 774 -33.76 26.93 -3.78
C GLY A 774 -34.96 25.97 -3.88
N LEU A 775 -35.31 25.28 -2.80
CA LEU A 775 -36.52 24.44 -2.71
C LEU A 775 -37.09 24.49 -1.27
N PRO A 776 -38.35 24.93 -1.07
CA PRO A 776 -39.00 24.91 0.24
C PRO A 776 -39.13 23.50 0.86
N LEU A 777 -39.14 23.43 2.19
CA LEU A 777 -39.19 22.17 2.95
C LEU A 777 -40.44 21.34 2.66
N ASP A 778 -41.61 21.97 2.52
CA ASP A 778 -42.87 21.31 2.18
C ASP A 778 -42.81 20.65 0.79
N GLN A 779 -42.23 21.35 -0.20
CA GLN A 779 -42.05 20.83 -1.54
C GLN A 779 -41.00 19.70 -1.58
N PHE A 780 -39.94 19.81 -0.78
CA PHE A 780 -38.95 18.73 -0.65
C PHE A 780 -39.56 17.50 0.03
N GLN A 781 -40.37 17.67 1.08
CA GLN A 781 -41.05 16.55 1.76
C GLN A 781 -41.99 15.81 0.81
N VAL A 782 -42.74 16.52 -0.04
CA VAL A 782 -43.58 15.89 -1.09
C VAL A 782 -42.73 15.04 -2.06
N ILE A 783 -41.49 15.42 -2.36
CA ILE A 783 -40.57 14.60 -3.18
C ILE A 783 -40.08 13.37 -2.40
N LEU A 784 -39.74 13.51 -1.12
CA LEU A 784 -39.34 12.41 -0.24
C LEU A 784 -40.47 11.38 -0.07
N ASP A 785 -41.69 11.82 0.22
CA ASP A 785 -42.87 10.96 0.40
C ASP A 785 -43.18 10.16 -0.88
N ASN A 786 -43.10 10.82 -2.05
CA ASN A 786 -43.28 10.16 -3.34
C ASN A 786 -42.15 9.18 -3.66
N ALA A 787 -40.91 9.46 -3.25
CA ALA A 787 -39.78 8.56 -3.40
C ALA A 787 -39.86 7.35 -2.46
N GLU A 788 -40.24 7.53 -1.19
CA GLU A 788 -40.49 6.43 -0.26
C GLU A 788 -41.66 5.55 -0.75
N LYS A 789 -42.77 6.15 -1.18
CA LYS A 789 -43.91 5.43 -1.77
C LYS A 789 -43.51 4.64 -3.02
N PHE A 790 -42.71 5.21 -3.92
CA PHE A 790 -42.17 4.52 -5.08
C PHE A 790 -41.27 3.34 -4.67
N LEU A 791 -40.29 3.57 -3.79
CA LEU A 791 -39.33 2.54 -3.39
C LEU A 791 -39.98 1.41 -2.56
N ARG A 792 -41.02 1.71 -1.77
CA ARG A 792 -41.79 0.68 -1.05
C ARG A 792 -42.73 -0.12 -1.96
N GLY A 793 -43.32 0.51 -2.98
CA GLY A 793 -44.21 -0.12 -3.95
C GLY A 793 -43.52 -0.71 -5.20
N TRP A 794 -42.19 -0.61 -5.30
CA TRP A 794 -41.42 -1.17 -6.41
C TRP A 794 -41.28 -2.70 -6.26
N ASP A 795 -41.55 -3.42 -7.35
CA ASP A 795 -41.62 -4.88 -7.39
C ASP A 795 -40.40 -5.48 -8.16
N PRO A 796 -39.53 -6.28 -7.51
CA PRO A 796 -38.41 -6.94 -8.18
C PRO A 796 -38.83 -8.02 -9.20
N ASP A 797 -40.07 -8.53 -9.15
CA ASP A 797 -40.56 -9.50 -10.13
C ASP A 797 -41.02 -8.84 -11.45
N GLN A 798 -41.30 -7.53 -11.44
CA GLN A 798 -41.68 -6.74 -12.62
C GLN A 798 -40.50 -6.02 -13.29
N ALA A 799 -39.31 -6.10 -12.71
CA ALA A 799 -38.11 -5.44 -13.23
C ALA A 799 -37.43 -6.22 -14.37
N VAL A 800 -36.91 -5.49 -15.36
CA VAL A 800 -36.12 -6.06 -16.46
C VAL A 800 -34.64 -6.12 -16.05
N TYR A 801 -34.03 -7.29 -16.21
CA TYR A 801 -32.63 -7.56 -15.87
C TYR A 801 -31.86 -8.08 -17.10
N PRO A 802 -30.51 -7.98 -17.15
CA PRO A 802 -29.72 -8.42 -18.30
C PRO A 802 -29.85 -9.91 -18.63
N THR A 803 -29.99 -10.76 -17.60
CA THR A 803 -30.11 -12.22 -17.75
C THR A 803 -31.09 -12.78 -16.73
N GLY A 804 -31.56 -14.02 -16.93
CA GLY A 804 -32.48 -14.69 -16.01
C GLY A 804 -31.88 -15.11 -14.66
N HIS A 805 -30.69 -14.61 -14.28
CA HIS A 805 -29.99 -15.03 -13.07
C HIS A 805 -30.72 -14.53 -11.80
N PRO A 806 -31.05 -15.41 -10.83
CA PRO A 806 -31.93 -15.04 -9.71
C PRO A 806 -31.32 -14.02 -8.72
N GLU A 807 -30.00 -13.86 -8.74
CA GLU A 807 -29.30 -12.92 -7.84
C GLU A 807 -29.41 -11.45 -8.28
N TRP A 808 -29.83 -11.17 -9.53
CA TRP A 808 -30.19 -9.82 -9.95
C TRP A 808 -31.27 -9.19 -9.05
N LYS A 809 -32.31 -9.97 -8.71
CA LYS A 809 -33.40 -9.54 -7.82
C LYS A 809 -32.92 -9.27 -6.40
N HIS A 810 -32.02 -10.13 -5.90
CA HIS A 810 -31.41 -9.99 -4.58
C HIS A 810 -30.57 -8.71 -4.49
N LEU A 811 -29.70 -8.46 -5.47
CA LEU A 811 -28.85 -7.27 -5.50
C LEU A 811 -29.69 -5.98 -5.64
N ALA A 812 -30.70 -5.99 -6.53
CA ALA A 812 -31.64 -4.90 -6.69
C ALA A 812 -32.40 -4.56 -5.38
N GLU A 813 -32.81 -5.57 -4.61
CA GLU A 813 -33.48 -5.40 -3.32
C GLU A 813 -32.58 -4.71 -2.28
N ALA A 814 -31.29 -5.05 -2.24
CA ALA A 814 -30.33 -4.34 -1.39
C ALA A 814 -30.14 -2.88 -1.83
N TYR A 815 -30.10 -2.59 -3.13
CA TYR A 815 -30.05 -1.20 -3.63
C TYR A 815 -31.35 -0.43 -3.35
N ARG A 816 -32.52 -1.07 -3.43
CA ARG A 816 -33.82 -0.48 -3.04
C ARG A 816 -33.82 -0.03 -1.59
N HIS A 817 -33.34 -0.88 -0.68
CA HIS A 817 -33.24 -0.56 0.74
C HIS A 817 -32.12 0.44 1.06
N ALA A 818 -31.00 0.43 0.33
CA ALA A 818 -29.97 1.47 0.43
C ALA A 818 -30.53 2.86 0.05
N CYS A 819 -31.37 2.93 -0.99
CA CYS A 819 -32.06 4.17 -1.38
C CYS A 819 -33.12 4.57 -0.33
N LEU A 820 -33.88 3.63 0.23
CA LEU A 820 -34.83 3.91 1.32
C LEU A 820 -34.14 4.49 2.56
N LEU A 821 -32.98 3.96 2.96
CA LEU A 821 -32.19 4.54 4.05
C LEU A 821 -31.84 6.01 3.75
N ARG A 822 -31.37 6.34 2.53
CA ARG A 822 -31.04 7.73 2.18
C ARG A 822 -32.26 8.65 2.13
N VAL A 823 -33.43 8.18 1.67
CA VAL A 823 -34.69 8.94 1.74
C VAL A 823 -35.08 9.22 3.20
N LEU A 824 -35.04 8.20 4.06
CA LEU A 824 -35.31 8.30 5.51
C LEU A 824 -34.22 9.06 6.31
N ARG A 825 -33.18 9.57 5.64
CA ARG A 825 -32.11 10.42 6.19
C ARG A 825 -32.18 11.86 5.68
N PHE A 826 -33.22 12.20 4.92
CA PHE A 826 -33.58 13.58 4.58
C PHE A 826 -34.89 13.97 5.29
N PRO A 827 -35.13 15.28 5.53
CA PRO A 827 -34.20 16.39 5.31
C PRO A 827 -33.03 16.40 6.32
N ASN A 828 -33.24 15.84 7.52
CA ASN A 828 -32.32 15.91 8.65
C ASN A 828 -31.72 14.51 8.98
N PRO A 829 -30.42 14.27 8.75
CA PRO A 829 -29.84 12.94 8.91
C PRO A 829 -29.56 12.55 10.38
N PHE A 830 -29.67 13.50 11.32
CA PHE A 830 -29.52 13.26 12.76
C PHE A 830 -30.83 12.81 13.44
N GLU A 831 -31.98 13.10 12.85
CA GLU A 831 -33.28 13.07 13.54
C GLU A 831 -33.82 11.65 13.78
N LEU A 832 -33.80 10.82 12.74
CA LEU A 832 -34.40 9.50 12.77
C LEU A 832 -33.43 8.45 13.31
N SER A 833 -33.74 7.87 14.47
CA SER A 833 -32.84 6.92 15.12
C SER A 833 -32.61 5.64 14.30
N CYS A 834 -31.44 5.02 14.48
CA CYS A 834 -31.16 3.64 14.06
C CYS A 834 -32.18 2.64 14.60
N ASP A 835 -32.84 2.98 15.71
CA ASP A 835 -33.87 2.15 16.32
C ASP A 835 -35.30 2.39 15.79
N ASP A 836 -35.50 3.26 14.79
CA ASP A 836 -36.76 3.34 14.04
C ASP A 836 -37.00 2.05 13.23
N GLU A 837 -38.21 1.51 13.29
CA GLU A 837 -38.53 0.22 12.65
C GLU A 837 -38.42 0.25 11.10
N ARG A 838 -38.52 1.43 10.45
CA ARG A 838 -38.28 1.59 9.00
C ARG A 838 -36.80 1.50 8.65
N ILE A 839 -35.93 2.01 9.53
CA ILE A 839 -34.47 1.88 9.42
C ILE A 839 -34.08 0.43 9.68
N LYS A 840 -34.51 -0.17 10.80
CA LYS A 840 -34.30 -1.59 11.13
C LYS A 840 -34.76 -2.54 10.04
N ALA A 841 -35.93 -2.30 9.44
CA ALA A 841 -36.41 -3.12 8.32
C ALA A 841 -35.48 -3.04 7.11
N SER A 842 -34.94 -1.87 6.80
CA SER A 842 -34.07 -1.66 5.63
C SER A 842 -32.64 -2.17 5.86
N VAL A 843 -32.06 -1.92 7.03
CA VAL A 843 -30.82 -2.56 7.49
C VAL A 843 -30.99 -4.09 7.48
N GLY A 844 -32.08 -4.59 8.04
CA GLY A 844 -32.41 -6.02 8.09
C GLY A 844 -32.48 -6.66 6.71
N ALA A 845 -33.19 -6.05 5.77
CA ALA A 845 -33.32 -6.55 4.40
C ALA A 845 -31.97 -6.62 3.65
N ILE A 846 -31.13 -5.58 3.77
CA ILE A 846 -29.78 -5.59 3.18
C ILE A 846 -28.92 -6.74 3.74
N LEU A 847 -28.97 -6.95 5.06
CA LEU A 847 -28.21 -8.04 5.70
C LEU A 847 -28.79 -9.43 5.39
N ASP A 848 -30.12 -9.56 5.23
CA ASP A 848 -30.76 -10.81 4.83
C ASP A 848 -30.51 -11.16 3.34
N VAL A 849 -30.35 -10.16 2.46
CA VAL A 849 -29.81 -10.32 1.09
C VAL A 849 -28.36 -10.78 1.13
N CYS A 850 -27.51 -10.11 1.91
CA CYS A 850 -26.10 -10.48 2.05
C CYS A 850 -25.91 -11.91 2.59
N ALA A 851 -26.81 -12.38 3.44
CA ALA A 851 -26.84 -13.77 3.92
C ALA A 851 -27.50 -14.78 2.93
N ALA A 852 -28.11 -14.30 1.84
CA ALA A 852 -28.73 -15.13 0.81
C ALA A 852 -27.83 -15.35 -0.42
N VAL A 853 -27.06 -14.32 -0.82
CA VAL A 853 -26.14 -14.40 -1.97
C VAL A 853 -24.87 -15.19 -1.58
N PRO A 854 -24.40 -16.18 -2.37
CA PRO A 854 -23.15 -16.91 -2.12
C PRO A 854 -21.92 -16.00 -2.14
N ARG A 855 -20.95 -16.20 -1.23
CA ARG A 855 -19.80 -15.28 -1.06
C ARG A 855 -18.84 -15.24 -2.25
N ASP A 856 -18.79 -16.36 -2.97
CA ASP A 856 -18.08 -16.63 -4.21
C ASP A 856 -18.74 -15.98 -5.43
N SER A 857 -20.00 -15.56 -5.33
CA SER A 857 -20.76 -14.97 -6.43
C SER A 857 -20.21 -13.61 -6.90
N VAL A 858 -20.32 -13.38 -8.22
CA VAL A 858 -20.15 -12.06 -8.86
C VAL A 858 -21.07 -10.97 -8.28
N PHE A 859 -22.23 -11.36 -7.71
CA PHE A 859 -23.21 -10.43 -7.14
C PHE A 859 -22.88 -10.04 -5.69
N TYR A 860 -22.32 -10.94 -4.87
CA TYR A 860 -22.07 -10.70 -3.45
C TYR A 860 -21.18 -9.49 -3.20
N LYS A 861 -20.15 -9.37 -4.03
CA LYS A 861 -19.16 -8.30 -3.96
C LYS A 861 -19.75 -6.92 -4.28
N ARG A 862 -20.78 -6.82 -5.14
CA ARG A 862 -21.51 -5.57 -5.43
C ARG A 862 -22.36 -5.07 -4.25
N LEU A 863 -22.57 -5.88 -3.21
CA LEU A 863 -23.29 -5.49 -2.00
C LEU A 863 -22.52 -4.52 -1.10
N LEU A 864 -21.27 -4.16 -1.40
CA LEU A 864 -20.46 -3.26 -0.57
C LEU A 864 -21.18 -1.96 -0.22
N PHE A 865 -21.81 -1.29 -1.20
CA PHE A 865 -22.48 -0.01 -0.96
C PHE A 865 -23.74 -0.14 -0.08
N PRO A 866 -24.69 -1.07 -0.35
CA PRO A 866 -25.74 -1.38 0.61
C PRO A 866 -25.20 -1.77 2.00
N LEU A 867 -24.16 -2.60 2.07
CA LEU A 867 -23.54 -3.03 3.34
C LEU A 867 -22.96 -1.86 4.13
N PHE A 868 -22.28 -0.92 3.48
CA PHE A 868 -21.75 0.28 4.13
C PHE A 868 -22.88 1.10 4.78
N LEU A 869 -23.97 1.37 4.04
CA LEU A 869 -25.13 2.09 4.58
C LEU A 869 -25.81 1.33 5.72
N ALA A 870 -26.01 0.01 5.58
CA ALA A 870 -26.54 -0.84 6.65
C ALA A 870 -25.62 -0.90 7.88
N GLY A 871 -24.31 -0.76 7.69
CA GLY A 871 -23.31 -0.62 8.76
C GLY A 871 -23.38 0.73 9.46
N ALA A 872 -23.50 1.82 8.71
CA ALA A 872 -23.63 3.16 9.25
C ALA A 872 -24.94 3.32 10.06
N ASP A 873 -26.04 2.73 9.59
CA ASP A 873 -27.38 2.87 10.20
C ASP A 873 -27.78 1.80 11.22
N THR A 874 -26.89 0.87 11.62
CA THR A 874 -27.18 -0.09 12.70
C THR A 874 -26.70 0.37 14.09
N SER A 875 -27.55 0.17 15.11
CA SER A 875 -27.21 0.25 16.54
C SER A 875 -26.78 -1.09 17.14
N SER A 876 -26.93 -2.21 16.41
CA SER A 876 -26.68 -3.55 16.94
C SER A 876 -25.22 -3.97 16.77
N SER A 877 -24.50 -4.12 17.89
CA SER A 877 -23.12 -4.64 17.93
C SER A 877 -22.90 -5.92 17.10
N HIS A 878 -23.91 -6.79 17.00
CA HIS A 878 -23.80 -7.99 16.16
C HIS A 878 -23.90 -7.66 14.66
N GLN A 879 -24.78 -6.74 14.25
CA GLN A 879 -24.89 -6.28 12.86
C GLN A 879 -23.65 -5.47 12.47
N THR A 880 -23.16 -4.57 13.33
CA THR A 880 -21.85 -3.90 13.21
C THR A 880 -20.73 -4.89 12.90
N HIS A 881 -20.58 -5.95 13.72
CA HIS A 881 -19.55 -6.97 13.50
C HIS A 881 -19.78 -7.78 12.22
N TYR A 882 -21.03 -8.15 11.91
CA TYR A 882 -21.36 -8.87 10.68
C TYR A 882 -21.04 -8.04 9.43
N THR A 883 -21.42 -6.75 9.39
CA THR A 883 -21.07 -5.84 8.30
C THR A 883 -19.56 -5.63 8.20
N SER A 884 -18.86 -5.39 9.33
CA SER A 884 -17.40 -5.26 9.36
C SER A 884 -16.70 -6.47 8.75
N TRP A 885 -17.13 -7.68 9.14
CA TRP A 885 -16.60 -8.93 8.60
C TRP A 885 -16.96 -9.12 7.10
N CYS A 886 -18.22 -8.86 6.70
CA CYS A 886 -18.62 -8.90 5.29
C CYS A 886 -17.79 -7.95 4.41
N VAL A 887 -17.59 -6.71 4.86
CA VAL A 887 -16.74 -5.71 4.18
C VAL A 887 -15.28 -6.17 4.13
N GLY A 888 -14.77 -6.80 5.19
CA GLY A 888 -13.42 -7.38 5.24
C GLY A 888 -13.20 -8.50 4.22
N GLU A 889 -14.09 -9.49 4.16
CA GLU A 889 -14.05 -10.57 3.15
C GLU A 889 -14.08 -9.99 1.73
N ILE A 890 -14.95 -9.00 1.54
CA ILE A 890 -15.20 -8.34 0.26
C ILE A 890 -13.95 -7.54 -0.20
N LYS A 891 -13.28 -6.81 0.70
CA LYS A 891 -11.98 -6.15 0.44
C LYS A 891 -10.88 -7.16 0.11
N HIS A 892 -10.74 -8.21 0.94
CA HIS A 892 -9.74 -9.26 0.75
C HIS A 892 -9.93 -10.00 -0.59
N ALA A 893 -11.18 -10.29 -0.97
CA ALA A 893 -11.49 -11.02 -2.19
C ALA A 893 -11.27 -10.22 -3.49
N THR A 894 -10.96 -8.92 -3.44
CA THR A 894 -10.59 -8.13 -4.64
C THR A 894 -9.20 -7.50 -4.57
N GLY A 895 -8.70 -7.22 -3.36
CA GLY A 895 -7.43 -6.53 -3.13
C GLY A 895 -7.54 -5.01 -2.96
N PHE A 896 -8.74 -4.43 -2.93
CA PHE A 896 -8.89 -2.98 -2.66
C PHE A 896 -8.89 -2.73 -1.14
N GLN A 897 -7.68 -2.63 -0.56
CA GLN A 897 -7.48 -2.71 0.90
C GLN A 897 -7.59 -1.38 1.66
N HIS A 898 -7.78 -0.23 1.00
CA HIS A 898 -7.70 1.09 1.66
C HIS A 898 -8.61 1.21 2.92
N PRO A 899 -8.10 1.71 4.07
CA PRO A 899 -8.80 1.61 5.35
C PRO A 899 -9.90 2.65 5.58
N ALA A 900 -9.90 3.79 4.86
CA ALA A 900 -10.84 4.92 5.06
C ALA A 900 -12.32 4.51 5.20
N MET A 901 -12.77 3.49 4.45
CA MET A 901 -14.15 3.03 4.54
C MET A 901 -14.48 2.40 5.91
N THR A 902 -13.60 1.52 6.37
CA THR A 902 -13.69 0.81 7.64
C THR A 902 -13.42 1.73 8.84
N GLU A 903 -12.58 2.74 8.67
CA GLU A 903 -12.33 3.77 9.69
C GLU A 903 -13.57 4.62 9.99
N MET A 904 -14.33 5.06 8.97
CA MET A 904 -15.56 5.81 9.24
C MET A 904 -16.64 4.97 9.89
N LEU A 905 -16.83 3.71 9.46
CA LEU A 905 -17.76 2.83 10.16
C LEU A 905 -17.36 2.70 11.63
N THR A 906 -16.04 2.58 11.90
CA THR A 906 -15.49 2.58 13.25
C THR A 906 -15.82 3.88 14.00
N LYS A 907 -15.56 5.07 13.43
CA LYS A 907 -15.91 6.38 14.01
C LYS A 907 -17.42 6.53 14.31
N VAL A 908 -18.28 6.14 13.37
CA VAL A 908 -19.75 6.15 13.54
C VAL A 908 -20.17 5.24 14.70
N TRP A 909 -19.60 4.04 14.77
CA TRP A 909 -19.86 3.10 15.86
C TRP A 909 -19.23 3.55 17.19
N GLU A 910 -18.19 4.38 17.17
CA GLU A 910 -17.50 4.90 18.36
C GLU A 910 -18.24 6.08 18.98
N GLU A 911 -18.61 7.09 18.20
CA GLU A 911 -19.49 8.18 18.68
C GLU A 911 -20.82 7.61 19.19
N ARG A 912 -21.42 6.65 18.48
CA ARG A 912 -22.64 5.95 18.93
C ARG A 912 -22.45 5.11 20.20
N ARG A 913 -21.22 4.73 20.58
CA ARG A 913 -20.88 4.09 21.87
C ARG A 913 -20.57 5.09 22.97
N ALA A 914 -19.84 6.17 22.64
CA ALA A 914 -19.42 7.19 23.59
C ALA A 914 -20.58 8.08 24.04
N ASN A 915 -21.54 8.33 23.14
CA ASN A 915 -22.60 9.31 23.32
C ASN A 915 -24.02 8.68 23.22
N PRO A 916 -24.36 7.68 24.06
CA PRO A 916 -25.59 6.88 23.92
C PRO A 916 -26.90 7.66 24.19
N ASN A 917 -26.81 8.91 24.65
CA ASN A 917 -27.95 9.77 24.97
C ASN A 917 -27.97 11.09 24.16
N GLY A 918 -26.97 11.38 23.33
CA GLY A 918 -26.79 12.70 22.72
C GLY A 918 -27.47 12.90 21.36
N TRP A 919 -27.31 11.93 20.46
CA TRP A 919 -27.87 12.00 19.10
C TRP A 919 -28.87 10.86 18.86
N SER A 920 -30.02 11.14 18.25
CA SER A 920 -30.93 10.08 17.78
C SER A 920 -30.25 9.19 16.74
N ASN A 921 -29.51 9.79 15.81
CA ASN A 921 -28.59 9.13 14.91
C ASN A 921 -27.26 9.87 14.79
N VAL A 922 -26.18 9.11 14.58
CA VAL A 922 -24.83 9.59 14.23
C VAL A 922 -24.67 9.48 12.71
N PRO A 923 -24.81 10.57 11.94
CA PRO A 923 -24.73 10.53 10.48
C PRO A 923 -23.27 10.42 10.01
N TRP A 924 -22.98 9.37 9.24
CA TRP A 924 -21.65 9.12 8.68
C TRP A 924 -21.12 10.27 7.79
N MET A 925 -22.01 11.03 7.15
CA MET A 925 -21.66 12.16 6.27
C MET A 925 -20.95 13.32 6.98
N GLU A 926 -21.07 13.42 8.31
CA GLU A 926 -20.52 14.52 9.09
C GLU A 926 -19.04 14.37 9.46
N PHE A 927 -18.46 13.16 9.34
CA PHE A 927 -17.02 13.00 9.61
C PHE A 927 -16.20 13.35 8.38
N SER A 928 -15.73 14.59 8.38
CA SER A 928 -14.71 15.14 7.50
C SER A 928 -13.40 14.32 7.55
N PRO A 929 -12.47 14.51 6.58
CA PRO A 929 -11.05 14.29 6.85
C PRO A 929 -10.66 15.10 8.08
N ALA A 930 -10.02 14.47 9.08
CA ALA A 930 -9.89 15.04 10.42
C ALA A 930 -9.18 16.41 10.44
N GLU A 931 -8.25 16.64 9.52
CA GLU A 931 -7.52 17.89 9.42
C GLU A 931 -8.38 19.05 8.91
N LEU A 932 -9.35 18.79 8.03
CA LEU A 932 -10.24 19.83 7.53
C LEU A 932 -11.21 20.30 8.63
N GLU A 933 -11.64 19.40 9.50
CA GLU A 933 -12.44 19.71 10.68
C GLU A 933 -11.65 20.48 11.73
N LYS A 934 -10.44 20.03 12.09
CA LYS A 934 -9.51 20.79 12.94
C LYS A 934 -9.29 22.21 12.40
N SER A 935 -9.16 22.38 11.08
CA SER A 935 -8.97 23.69 10.46
C SER A 935 -10.10 24.69 10.76
N THR A 936 -11.34 24.23 11.04
CA THR A 936 -12.48 25.16 11.25
C THR A 936 -12.31 26.00 12.51
N ALA A 937 -11.55 25.51 13.49
CA ALA A 937 -11.26 26.23 14.73
C ALA A 937 -10.11 27.25 14.61
N LEU A 938 -9.39 27.30 13.48
CA LEU A 938 -8.18 28.09 13.33
C LEU A 938 -8.45 29.50 12.78
N ALA A 939 -7.78 30.49 13.37
CA ALA A 939 -7.81 31.88 12.95
C ALA A 939 -7.01 32.13 11.65
N HIS A 940 -7.29 33.25 10.98
CA HIS A 940 -6.53 33.77 9.82
C HIS A 940 -6.49 32.88 8.56
N VAL A 941 -7.26 31.78 8.54
CA VAL A 941 -7.35 30.83 7.42
C VAL A 941 -7.93 31.48 6.14
N PRO A 942 -7.30 31.30 4.95
CA PRO A 942 -7.72 31.97 3.71
C PRO A 942 -8.99 31.40 3.03
N ARG A 943 -9.57 30.28 3.51
CA ARG A 943 -10.86 29.68 3.08
C ARG A 943 -11.14 29.75 1.56
N CYS A 944 -10.39 28.96 0.78
CA CYS A 944 -10.62 28.75 -0.65
C CYS A 944 -10.48 27.27 -1.01
N GLU A 945 -10.90 26.87 -2.22
CA GLU A 945 -10.89 25.47 -2.66
C GLU A 945 -9.49 24.83 -2.58
N GLU A 946 -8.44 25.54 -3.03
CA GLU A 946 -7.06 25.05 -2.93
C GLU A 946 -6.57 24.92 -1.48
N TYR A 947 -7.02 25.77 -0.56
CA TYR A 947 -6.71 25.62 0.86
C TYR A 947 -7.35 24.33 1.43
N GLU A 948 -8.57 23.99 1.02
CA GLU A 948 -9.26 22.77 1.47
C GLU A 948 -8.58 21.50 0.92
N LYS A 949 -8.06 21.55 -0.31
CA LYS A 949 -7.18 20.51 -0.88
C LYS A 949 -5.88 20.36 -0.09
N MET A 950 -5.18 21.48 0.10
CA MET A 950 -3.90 21.59 0.80
C MET A 950 -3.95 20.97 2.21
N ILE A 951 -4.95 21.37 3.03
CA ILE A 951 -5.15 20.85 4.39
C ILE A 951 -5.54 19.37 4.41
N SER A 952 -6.31 18.92 3.43
CA SER A 952 -6.71 17.52 3.30
C SER A 952 -5.57 16.61 2.82
N GLY A 953 -4.37 17.16 2.60
CA GLY A 953 -3.20 16.44 2.11
C GLY A 953 -3.27 16.05 0.63
N MET A 954 -4.11 16.74 -0.13
CA MET A 954 -4.33 16.51 -1.56
C MET A 954 -3.39 17.37 -2.41
N LEU A 955 -3.22 16.99 -3.68
CA LEU A 955 -2.51 17.80 -4.66
C LEU A 955 -3.23 19.13 -4.88
N TYR A 956 -2.53 20.25 -4.68
CA TYR A 956 -3.07 21.60 -4.78
C TYR A 956 -2.15 22.54 -5.57
N ASN A 957 -2.72 23.61 -6.13
CA ASN A 957 -1.98 24.68 -6.79
C ASN A 957 -1.65 25.79 -5.78
N SER A 958 -0.38 25.91 -5.40
CA SER A 958 0.04 26.91 -4.42
C SER A 958 -0.02 28.35 -4.94
N PHE A 959 -0.13 28.59 -6.26
CA PHE A 959 -0.08 29.92 -6.88
C PHE A 959 -1.43 30.64 -7.02
N VAL A 960 -2.53 30.13 -6.46
CA VAL A 960 -3.82 30.87 -6.46
C VAL A 960 -3.75 32.14 -5.59
N PRO A 961 -4.45 33.24 -5.97
CA PRO A 961 -4.30 34.55 -5.33
C PRO A 961 -4.55 34.57 -3.81
N GLU A 962 -5.45 33.73 -3.32
CA GLU A 962 -5.80 33.62 -1.89
C GLU A 962 -4.63 33.07 -1.07
N LEU A 963 -3.98 32.00 -1.57
CA LEU A 963 -2.83 31.37 -0.93
C LEU A 963 -1.57 32.23 -1.05
N ASP A 964 -1.32 32.86 -2.21
CA ASP A 964 -0.15 33.72 -2.37
C ASP A 964 -0.24 34.99 -1.52
N ASN A 965 -1.42 35.61 -1.45
CA ASN A 965 -1.71 36.72 -0.54
C ASN A 965 -1.57 36.31 0.94
N ALA A 966 -1.94 35.06 1.30
CA ALA A 966 -1.73 34.54 2.65
C ALA A 966 -0.23 34.41 2.99
N ARG A 967 0.58 33.82 2.11
CA ARG A 967 2.05 33.73 2.28
C ARG A 967 2.71 35.11 2.29
N PHE A 968 2.28 36.03 1.44
CA PHE A 968 2.78 37.41 1.44
C PHE A 968 2.54 38.09 2.78
N LYS A 969 1.32 37.98 3.35
CA LYS A 969 0.99 38.47 4.69
C LYS A 969 1.82 37.80 5.78
N ALA A 970 2.02 36.49 5.71
CA ALA A 970 2.83 35.74 6.67
C ALA A 970 4.30 36.19 6.65
N ARG A 971 4.89 36.36 5.46
CA ARG A 971 6.27 36.85 5.28
C ARG A 971 6.46 38.30 5.76
N ALA A 972 5.50 39.17 5.46
CA ALA A 972 5.49 40.55 5.96
C ALA A 972 5.35 40.63 7.48
N TRP A 973 4.51 39.77 8.07
CA TRP A 973 4.36 39.62 9.52
C TRP A 973 5.64 39.06 10.17
N ALA A 974 6.27 38.03 9.59
CA ALA A 974 7.49 37.44 10.13
C ALA A 974 8.65 38.45 10.13
N HIS A 975 8.75 39.28 9.08
CA HIS A 975 9.69 40.40 9.04
C HIS A 975 9.45 41.41 10.18
N LYS A 976 8.19 41.78 10.47
CA LYS A 976 7.80 42.62 11.61
C LYS A 976 8.16 41.97 12.95
N TYR A 977 7.88 40.68 13.13
CA TYR A 977 8.19 39.93 14.35
C TYR A 977 9.70 39.87 14.63
N ASN A 978 10.48 39.54 13.60
CA ASN A 978 11.91 39.28 13.73
C ASN A 978 12.75 40.53 13.98
N HIS A 979 12.22 41.73 13.72
CA HIS A 979 12.87 43.02 13.96
C HIS A 979 12.20 43.84 15.07
N TYR A 980 11.20 43.31 15.78
CA TYR A 980 10.58 44.02 16.89
C TYR A 980 11.42 43.88 18.17
N PHE A 981 12.05 44.98 18.55
CA PHE A 981 12.69 45.17 19.85
C PHE A 981 12.37 46.59 20.36
N PRO A 982 11.77 46.76 21.55
CA PRO A 982 11.44 48.06 22.10
C PRO A 982 12.59 48.65 22.93
N ASP A 983 12.78 49.97 22.84
CA ASP A 983 13.87 50.73 23.47
C ASP A 983 13.38 51.84 24.43
N GLY A 984 12.10 51.80 24.81
CA GLY A 984 11.47 52.76 25.72
C GLY A 984 11.88 52.61 27.19
N PRO A 985 11.73 53.67 28.02
CA PRO A 985 12.18 53.68 29.41
C PRO A 985 11.35 52.80 30.35
N ASP A 986 10.09 52.52 29.99
CA ASP A 986 9.15 51.67 30.76
C ASP A 986 9.17 50.20 30.29
N GLU A 987 10.05 49.84 29.36
CA GLU A 987 10.08 48.52 28.72
C GLU A 987 10.83 47.48 29.54
N THR A 988 10.28 46.27 29.56
CA THR A 988 10.73 45.15 30.40
C THR A 988 10.63 43.83 29.63
N PRO A 989 11.28 42.74 30.11
CA PRO A 989 11.07 41.41 29.54
C PRO A 989 9.59 40.98 29.51
N ALA A 990 8.77 41.46 30.45
CA ALA A 990 7.34 41.15 30.53
C ALA A 990 6.49 41.93 29.50
N THR A 991 6.77 43.21 29.24
CA THR A 991 6.09 43.97 28.18
C THR A 991 6.49 43.46 26.80
N LEU A 992 7.77 43.14 26.60
CA LEU A 992 8.26 42.48 25.39
C LEU A 992 7.59 41.12 25.15
N ALA A 993 7.46 40.28 26.19
CA ALA A 993 6.75 39.00 26.10
C ALA A 993 5.28 39.20 25.71
N SER A 994 4.57 40.08 26.42
CA SER A 994 3.16 40.40 26.16
C SER A 994 2.94 40.88 24.72
N LYS A 995 3.82 41.75 24.21
CA LYS A 995 3.70 42.28 22.85
C LYS A 995 4.09 41.28 21.77
N ARG A 996 5.09 40.43 22.03
CA ARG A 996 5.41 39.29 21.14
C ARG A 996 4.22 38.32 21.06
N LEU A 997 3.58 37.98 22.18
CA LEU A 997 2.39 37.13 22.20
C LEU A 997 1.21 37.74 21.43
N GLU A 998 0.93 39.04 21.63
CA GLU A 998 -0.06 39.77 20.84
C GLU A 998 0.21 39.62 19.34
N MET A 999 1.48 39.79 18.93
CA MET A 999 1.90 39.62 17.55
C MET A 999 1.79 38.16 17.07
N LEU A 1000 2.07 37.14 17.88
CA LEU A 1000 1.81 35.74 17.51
C LEU A 1000 0.32 35.51 17.24
N ARG A 1001 -0.58 36.11 18.03
CA ARG A 1001 -2.03 36.06 17.82
C ARG A 1001 -2.52 36.83 16.58
N GLU A 1002 -1.73 37.77 16.03
CA GLU A 1002 -1.99 38.38 14.71
C GLU A 1002 -1.82 37.40 13.53
N ARG A 1003 -1.29 36.18 13.73
CA ARG A 1003 -0.91 35.29 12.62
C ARG A 1003 -1.13 33.79 12.82
N LEU A 1004 -0.89 33.26 14.02
CA LEU A 1004 -1.00 31.82 14.27
C LEU A 1004 -2.46 31.37 14.38
N GLY A 1005 -2.74 30.12 13.99
CA GLY A 1005 -4.09 29.56 13.96
C GLY A 1005 -4.73 29.43 15.35
N HIS A 1006 -3.95 28.98 16.34
CA HIS A 1006 -4.38 28.85 17.75
C HIS A 1006 -3.20 28.96 18.73
N ILE A 1007 -3.42 29.60 19.89
CA ILE A 1007 -2.48 29.64 21.03
C ILE A 1007 -3.30 29.51 22.33
N ALA A 1008 -2.99 28.53 23.18
CA ALA A 1008 -3.87 28.12 24.28
C ALA A 1008 -3.80 28.97 25.58
N ASP A 1009 -2.73 29.73 25.81
CA ASP A 1009 -2.57 30.58 27.01
C ASP A 1009 -1.74 31.85 26.75
N GLU A 1010 -1.36 32.53 27.85
CA GLU A 1010 -0.51 33.72 27.85
C GLU A 1010 0.99 33.41 28.07
N GLU A 1011 1.39 32.15 28.20
CA GLU A 1011 2.76 31.73 28.53
C GLU A 1011 3.57 31.28 27.28
N ALA A 1012 2.93 31.20 26.10
CA ALA A 1012 3.58 30.82 24.85
C ALA A 1012 4.61 31.86 24.35
N TYR A 1013 5.87 31.44 24.15
CA TYR A 1013 6.98 32.31 23.77
C TYR A 1013 7.84 31.74 22.64
N ILE A 1014 8.24 32.59 21.68
CA ILE A 1014 9.12 32.22 20.56
C ILE A 1014 10.20 33.28 20.42
N GLU A 1015 11.48 32.89 20.45
CA GLU A 1015 12.59 33.81 20.21
C GLU A 1015 12.82 34.05 18.71
N PRO A 1016 12.90 35.31 18.24
CA PRO A 1016 13.18 35.63 16.84
C PRO A 1016 14.65 35.35 16.48
N PRO A 1017 14.96 34.93 15.24
CA PRO A 1017 14.03 34.88 14.11
C PRO A 1017 13.10 33.66 14.12
N PHE A 1018 11.86 33.88 13.70
CA PHE A 1018 10.84 32.87 13.46
C PHE A 1018 10.38 32.97 12.00
N ASN A 1019 10.32 31.83 11.31
CA ASN A 1019 9.88 31.72 9.92
C ASN A 1019 8.65 30.81 9.80
N ILE A 1020 7.67 31.24 9.00
CA ILE A 1020 6.43 30.54 8.67
C ILE A 1020 6.13 30.65 7.18
N ASP A 1021 5.30 29.76 6.62
CA ASP A 1021 4.78 29.95 5.26
C ASP A 1021 3.38 30.59 5.26
N TYR A 1022 2.44 30.12 6.10
CA TYR A 1022 1.11 30.71 6.29
C TYR A 1022 0.86 31.18 7.73
N GLY A 1023 1.33 30.42 8.72
CA GLY A 1023 1.10 30.59 10.16
C GLY A 1023 -0.28 30.14 10.65
N CYS A 1024 -1.33 30.30 9.83
CA CYS A 1024 -2.70 29.99 10.22
C CYS A 1024 -2.99 28.49 10.44
N ASN A 1025 -2.10 27.60 10.02
CA ASN A 1025 -2.25 26.16 10.19
C ASN A 1025 -1.52 25.62 11.44
N ILE A 1026 -0.90 26.50 12.21
CA ILE A 1026 -0.15 26.19 13.44
C ILE A 1026 -1.04 26.37 14.66
N SER A 1027 -1.13 25.32 15.48
CA SER A 1027 -1.82 25.30 16.78
C SER A 1027 -0.83 25.04 17.91
N ILE A 1028 -0.82 25.90 18.92
CA ILE A 1028 0.10 25.85 20.05
C ILE A 1028 -0.69 25.67 21.36
N GLY A 1029 -0.26 24.71 22.18
CA GLY A 1029 -0.76 24.45 23.53
C GLY A 1029 -0.24 25.44 24.58
N LYS A 1030 -0.46 25.12 25.85
CA LYS A 1030 -0.11 25.95 27.01
C LYS A 1030 1.38 25.89 27.32
N ARG A 1031 1.97 26.96 27.84
CA ARG A 1031 3.40 27.00 28.27
C ARG A 1031 4.39 26.49 27.22
N PHE A 1032 4.14 26.83 25.96
CA PHE A 1032 5.06 26.51 24.86
C PHE A 1032 6.28 27.46 24.86
N TYR A 1033 7.47 26.91 24.66
CA TYR A 1033 8.68 27.71 24.47
C TYR A 1033 9.45 27.28 23.23
N SER A 1034 9.85 28.23 22.39
CA SER A 1034 10.86 28.01 21.35
C SER A 1034 12.03 28.96 21.47
N ASN A 1035 13.23 28.38 21.41
CA ASN A 1035 14.48 29.10 21.24
C ASN A 1035 14.65 29.61 19.78
N PHE A 1036 15.77 30.28 19.50
CA PHE A 1036 16.02 31.04 18.26
C PHE A 1036 15.89 30.23 16.97
N GLN A 1037 15.54 30.89 15.85
CA GLN A 1037 15.62 30.35 14.48
C GLN A 1037 14.63 29.22 14.15
N LEU A 1038 13.49 29.16 14.84
CA LEU A 1038 12.37 28.28 14.50
C LEU A 1038 11.89 28.51 13.06
N THR A 1039 11.64 27.42 12.31
CA THR A 1039 11.04 27.47 10.97
C THR A 1039 9.93 26.43 10.87
N ILE A 1040 8.72 26.86 10.49
CA ILE A 1040 7.56 25.96 10.31
C ILE A 1040 6.95 26.17 8.93
N LEU A 1041 7.08 25.18 8.04
CA LEU A 1041 6.38 25.15 6.75
C LEU A 1041 5.02 24.47 6.96
N ASP A 1042 4.00 25.28 7.22
CA ASP A 1042 2.65 24.88 7.61
C ASP A 1042 1.67 24.78 6.43
N VAL A 1043 2.03 24.01 5.40
CA VAL A 1043 1.13 23.65 4.28
C VAL A 1043 -0.03 22.78 4.77
N ALA A 1044 0.21 21.78 5.62
CA ALA A 1044 -0.84 21.10 6.39
C ALA A 1044 -0.76 21.50 7.87
N LEU A 1045 -1.67 20.97 8.69
CA LEU A 1045 -1.75 21.34 10.10
C LEU A 1045 -0.50 20.94 10.90
N VAL A 1046 -0.07 21.85 11.78
CA VAL A 1046 1.00 21.64 12.76
C VAL A 1046 0.39 21.81 14.15
N THR A 1047 0.21 20.70 14.86
CA THR A 1047 -0.33 20.69 16.23
C THR A 1047 0.80 20.49 17.24
N ILE A 1048 0.92 21.40 18.21
CA ILE A 1048 1.91 21.35 19.29
C ILE A 1048 1.15 21.38 20.62
N GLY A 1049 1.36 20.37 21.47
CA GLY A 1049 0.69 20.20 22.76
C GLY A 1049 1.16 21.16 23.86
N ASP A 1050 0.68 20.93 25.08
CA ASP A 1050 1.06 21.73 26.26
C ASP A 1050 2.50 21.40 26.72
N ARG A 1051 3.19 22.38 27.33
CA ARG A 1051 4.51 22.26 27.98
C ARG A 1051 5.65 21.85 27.04
N VAL A 1052 5.45 21.96 25.73
CA VAL A 1052 6.44 21.61 24.72
C VAL A 1052 7.55 22.67 24.64
N MET A 1053 8.80 22.21 24.58
CA MET A 1053 9.99 23.08 24.48
C MET A 1053 10.83 22.75 23.24
N PHE A 1054 11.14 23.74 22.41
CA PHE A 1054 12.02 23.63 21.24
C PHE A 1054 13.37 24.31 21.48
N GLY A 1055 14.45 23.61 21.13
CA GLY A 1055 15.81 24.17 21.01
C GLY A 1055 15.99 25.03 19.74
N PRO A 1056 17.17 25.64 19.55
CA PRO A 1056 17.39 26.57 18.45
C PRO A 1056 17.51 25.86 17.10
N ASN A 1057 17.08 26.52 16.02
CA ASN A 1057 17.09 26.01 14.64
C ASN A 1057 16.19 24.77 14.41
N VAL A 1058 15.14 24.57 15.19
CA VAL A 1058 14.13 23.53 14.90
C VAL A 1058 13.40 23.88 13.59
N MET A 1059 13.28 22.89 12.71
CA MET A 1059 12.50 22.97 11.48
C MET A 1059 11.36 21.95 11.50
N ILE A 1060 10.13 22.40 11.29
CA ILE A 1060 8.98 21.54 11.01
C ILE A 1060 8.60 21.77 9.56
N THR A 1061 8.41 20.70 8.78
CA THR A 1061 7.78 20.80 7.47
C THR A 1061 6.64 19.82 7.34
N THR A 1062 5.50 20.36 6.89
CA THR A 1062 4.34 19.57 6.42
C THR A 1062 4.27 19.56 4.89
N ALA A 1063 5.06 20.41 4.21
CA ALA A 1063 5.10 20.53 2.76
C ALA A 1063 5.94 19.43 2.12
N THR A 1064 5.50 18.92 0.96
CA THR A 1064 6.28 18.04 0.10
C THR A 1064 5.84 18.14 -1.37
N HIS A 1065 6.63 17.56 -2.26
CA HIS A 1065 6.41 17.55 -3.71
C HIS A 1065 6.63 16.13 -4.24
N GLU A 1066 6.08 15.82 -5.41
CA GLU A 1066 6.41 14.59 -6.11
C GLU A 1066 7.88 14.59 -6.56
N VAL A 1067 8.50 13.40 -6.59
CA VAL A 1067 9.89 13.22 -7.05
C VAL A 1067 10.04 13.42 -8.55
N GLU A 1068 8.95 13.40 -9.30
CA GLU A 1068 8.95 13.60 -10.74
C GLU A 1068 9.23 15.04 -11.18
N VAL A 1069 9.96 15.18 -12.29
CA VAL A 1069 10.21 16.49 -12.93
C VAL A 1069 8.91 17.10 -13.47
N ALA A 1070 7.89 16.27 -13.69
CA ALA A 1070 6.58 16.65 -14.20
C ALA A 1070 5.80 17.57 -13.26
N SER A 1071 5.41 17.09 -12.07
CA SER A 1071 4.65 17.86 -11.08
C SER A 1071 5.38 19.15 -10.67
N ARG A 1072 6.72 19.11 -10.55
CA ARG A 1072 7.55 20.31 -10.28
C ARG A 1072 7.52 21.38 -11.36
N ARG A 1073 7.18 21.06 -12.62
CA ARG A 1073 6.95 22.06 -13.68
C ARG A 1073 5.52 22.61 -13.67
N GLU A 1074 4.59 21.86 -13.12
CA GLU A 1074 3.16 22.18 -13.04
C GLU A 1074 2.80 22.91 -11.73
N ASN A 1075 3.79 23.15 -10.86
CA ASN A 1075 3.66 23.81 -9.55
C ASN A 1075 2.68 23.11 -8.60
N ILE A 1076 2.62 21.78 -8.68
CA ILE A 1076 1.74 20.95 -7.87
C ILE A 1076 2.49 20.52 -6.60
N GLU A 1077 1.83 20.69 -5.46
CA GLU A 1077 2.37 20.38 -4.13
C GLU A 1077 1.36 19.55 -3.33
N PHE A 1078 1.78 18.92 -2.24
CA PHE A 1078 0.85 18.33 -1.26
C PHE A 1078 1.40 18.40 0.17
N GLY A 1079 0.49 18.38 1.13
CA GLY A 1079 0.80 18.43 2.57
C GLY A 1079 0.61 17.09 3.27
N LYS A 1080 1.29 16.89 4.41
CA LYS A 1080 0.89 15.91 5.43
C LYS A 1080 1.07 16.51 6.83
N PRO A 1081 0.07 16.41 7.72
CA PRO A 1081 0.07 17.10 9.02
C PRO A 1081 1.21 16.61 9.93
N VAL A 1082 1.60 17.44 10.89
CA VAL A 1082 2.54 17.08 11.97
C VAL A 1082 1.85 17.30 13.31
N SER A 1083 2.01 16.36 14.23
CA SER A 1083 1.47 16.45 15.59
C SER A 1083 2.58 16.17 16.60
N ILE A 1084 2.67 17.01 17.65
CA ILE A 1084 3.62 16.87 18.75
C ILE A 1084 2.80 16.94 20.04
N GLY A 1085 2.80 15.86 20.82
CA GLY A 1085 2.06 15.78 22.08
C GLY A 1085 2.64 16.62 23.21
N ASP A 1086 1.93 16.63 24.34
CA ASP A 1086 2.31 17.32 25.57
C ASP A 1086 3.72 16.95 26.08
N ASP A 1087 4.32 17.80 26.91
CA ASP A 1087 5.58 17.55 27.65
C ASP A 1087 6.79 17.14 26.78
N CYS A 1088 6.75 17.45 25.48
CA CYS A 1088 7.84 17.12 24.57
C CYS A 1088 9.01 18.12 24.64
N TRP A 1089 10.24 17.61 24.64
CA TRP A 1089 11.45 18.41 24.44
C TRP A 1089 12.08 18.08 23.09
N ILE A 1090 12.07 19.05 22.17
CA ILE A 1090 12.70 18.93 20.85
C ILE A 1090 14.05 19.65 20.89
N GLY A 1091 15.14 18.92 20.67
CA GLY A 1091 16.50 19.45 20.64
C GLY A 1091 16.74 20.45 19.51
N GLY A 1092 17.84 21.21 19.60
CA GLY A 1092 18.22 22.15 18.55
C GLY A 1092 18.59 21.47 17.23
N ALA A 1093 18.40 22.16 16.11
CA ALA A 1093 18.64 21.67 14.74
C ALA A 1093 17.88 20.38 14.37
N VAL A 1094 16.77 20.06 15.07
CA VAL A 1094 15.89 18.95 14.69
C VAL A 1094 15.03 19.34 13.50
N VAL A 1095 14.91 18.43 12.53
CA VAL A 1095 13.99 18.53 11.39
C VAL A 1095 12.86 17.50 11.57
N ILE A 1096 11.60 17.93 11.48
CA ILE A 1096 10.42 17.05 11.53
C ILE A 1096 9.78 17.05 10.14
N LEU A 1097 9.63 15.87 9.53
CA LEU A 1097 9.11 15.69 8.18
C LEU A 1097 7.56 15.53 8.14
N PRO A 1098 6.93 15.62 6.95
CA PRO A 1098 5.48 15.62 6.82
C PRO A 1098 4.84 14.29 7.20
N GLY A 1099 3.72 14.33 7.92
CA GLY A 1099 2.96 13.14 8.31
C GLY A 1099 3.43 12.49 9.61
N VAL A 1100 4.28 13.17 10.39
CA VAL A 1100 4.88 12.63 11.62
C VAL A 1100 4.06 13.01 12.87
N THR A 1101 3.75 12.00 13.69
CA THR A 1101 3.22 12.14 15.04
C THR A 1101 4.30 11.82 16.08
N ILE A 1102 4.65 12.80 16.91
CA ILE A 1102 5.45 12.62 18.12
C ILE A 1102 4.48 12.57 19.31
N GLY A 1103 4.44 11.45 20.02
CA GLY A 1103 3.58 11.29 21.21
C GLY A 1103 4.03 12.13 22.41
N GLU A 1104 3.15 12.27 23.40
CA GLU A 1104 3.43 12.97 24.67
C GLU A 1104 4.73 12.50 25.36
N GLY A 1105 5.36 13.39 26.16
CA GLY A 1105 6.53 13.09 26.98
C GLY A 1105 7.79 12.69 26.22
N CYS A 1106 7.88 13.00 24.92
CA CYS A 1106 9.02 12.60 24.10
C CYS A 1106 10.20 13.59 24.17
N THR A 1107 11.43 13.05 24.13
CA THR A 1107 12.64 13.86 23.94
C THR A 1107 13.25 13.54 22.58
N ILE A 1108 13.34 14.52 21.68
CA ILE A 1108 14.08 14.37 20.42
C ILE A 1108 15.46 15.00 20.60
N GLY A 1109 16.53 14.23 20.38
CA GLY A 1109 17.90 14.72 20.50
C GLY A 1109 18.25 15.74 19.41
N ALA A 1110 19.20 16.63 19.69
CA ALA A 1110 19.65 17.64 18.74
C ALA A 1110 20.16 17.05 17.41
N SER A 1111 20.03 17.81 16.31
CA SER A 1111 20.42 17.42 14.94
C SER A 1111 19.76 16.14 14.41
N SER A 1112 18.59 15.76 14.95
CA SER A 1112 17.82 14.60 14.49
C SER A 1112 16.89 14.95 13.33
N VAL A 1113 16.62 13.99 12.43
CA VAL A 1113 15.62 14.14 11.37
C VAL A 1113 14.51 13.12 11.59
N VAL A 1114 13.37 13.58 12.09
CA VAL A 1114 12.22 12.72 12.41
C VAL A 1114 11.44 12.43 11.12
N THR A 1115 11.53 11.18 10.64
CA THR A 1115 10.94 10.75 9.35
C THR A 1115 9.75 9.79 9.49
N ARG A 1116 9.40 9.42 10.72
CA ARG A 1116 8.34 8.48 11.11
C ARG A 1116 7.86 8.84 12.52
N ASP A 1117 6.67 8.37 12.88
CA ASP A 1117 6.09 8.57 14.20
C ASP A 1117 7.00 8.10 15.35
N ILE A 1118 6.99 8.87 16.44
CA ILE A 1118 7.72 8.59 17.67
C ILE A 1118 6.69 8.26 18.77
N PRO A 1119 6.62 6.99 19.25
CA PRO A 1119 5.70 6.60 20.31
C PRO A 1119 5.88 7.41 21.59
N ALA A 1120 4.78 7.72 22.28
CA ALA A 1120 4.78 8.48 23.54
C ALA A 1120 5.77 7.92 24.59
N TRP A 1121 6.28 8.84 25.41
CA TRP A 1121 7.26 8.62 26.48
C TRP A 1121 8.56 8.01 25.97
N SER A 1122 9.06 8.49 24.83
CA SER A 1122 10.29 7.99 24.18
C SER A 1122 11.37 9.06 24.06
N VAL A 1123 12.63 8.67 24.23
CA VAL A 1123 13.78 9.47 23.78
C VAL A 1123 14.21 8.94 22.43
N ALA A 1124 14.20 9.80 21.40
CA ALA A 1124 14.58 9.45 20.04
C ALA A 1124 15.65 10.38 19.48
N VAL A 1125 16.60 9.83 18.71
CA VAL A 1125 17.77 10.57 18.21
C VAL A 1125 18.19 10.11 16.81
N GLY A 1126 18.92 10.96 16.08
CA GLY A 1126 19.60 10.62 14.82
C GLY A 1126 18.86 11.03 13.55
N SER A 1127 19.48 10.76 12.41
CA SER A 1127 18.94 11.06 11.07
C SER A 1127 19.00 9.78 10.22
N PRO A 1128 17.88 9.09 9.97
CA PRO A 1128 16.54 9.34 10.54
C PRO A 1128 16.46 9.01 12.05
N ALA A 1129 15.53 9.66 12.76
CA ALA A 1129 15.39 9.51 14.20
C ALA A 1129 14.91 8.12 14.62
N ARG A 1130 15.41 7.62 15.75
CA ARG A 1130 15.06 6.31 16.35
C ARG A 1130 14.97 6.38 17.87
N VAL A 1131 14.01 5.65 18.43
CA VAL A 1131 13.81 5.53 19.88
C VAL A 1131 14.94 4.70 20.49
N ILE A 1132 15.76 5.34 21.33
CA ILE A 1132 16.89 4.72 22.04
C ILE A 1132 16.53 4.28 23.46
N LYS A 1133 15.49 4.85 24.07
CA LYS A 1133 14.93 4.42 25.36
C LYS A 1133 13.53 5.00 25.57
N LYS A 1134 12.80 4.45 26.55
CA LYS A 1134 11.61 5.11 27.09
C LYS A 1134 11.94 5.97 28.31
N VAL A 1135 11.13 7.00 28.52
CA VAL A 1135 11.02 7.81 29.74
C VAL A 1135 9.99 7.14 30.65
N THR A 1136 10.07 7.36 31.97
CA THR A 1136 8.99 6.95 32.87
C THR A 1136 7.84 7.95 32.74
N PRO A 1137 6.59 7.52 32.42
CA PRO A 1137 5.45 8.42 32.44
C PRO A 1137 5.28 9.06 33.81
N LEU A 1138 4.87 10.32 33.85
CA LEU A 1138 4.41 10.94 35.08
C LEU A 1138 2.98 10.46 35.37
N ASP A 1139 2.69 10.17 36.65
CA ASP A 1139 1.30 10.04 37.10
C ASP A 1139 0.55 11.34 36.74
N LYS A 1140 -0.63 11.22 36.13
CA LYS A 1140 -1.43 12.40 35.77
C LYS A 1140 -1.76 13.18 37.04
N VAL A 1141 -1.27 14.41 37.11
CA VAL A 1141 -1.64 15.34 38.17
C VAL A 1141 -3.11 15.71 37.96
N GLU A 1142 -3.98 15.18 38.83
CA GLU A 1142 -5.37 15.63 38.91
C GLU A 1142 -5.39 17.14 39.24
N GLY A 1143 -6.06 17.93 38.39
CA GLY A 1143 -6.14 19.38 38.47
C GLY A 1143 -7.59 19.88 38.47
#